data_AF-A0A3C1N6Z6-F1
#
_entry.id   AF-A0A3C1N6Z6-F1
#
_cell.length_a   1.000
_cell.length_b   1.000
_cell.length_c   1.000
_cell.angle_alpha   90.00
_cell.angle_beta   90.00
_cell.angle_gamma   90.00
#
_symmetry.space_group_name_H-M   'P 1'
#
loop_
_entity.id
_entity.type
_entity.pdbx_description
1 polymer ?
#
loop_
_entity_poly.entity_id
_entity_poly.type
_entity_poly.pdbx_seq_one_letter_code
_entity_poly.pdbx_strand_id
1 'polypeptide(L)'
;SLQLSVFGLADTGGDLQRVGVRTSSTRSQIVPADRQRYLSEISKTVRDYRARAQAQAQLVREAQYLRESAALLEVEGSATDVISVVRALAEDKLQQLDATSIALLENFKELREQYGQDELVYTVRNKEIRQPLVYTSLSGTRIPRVSLPRYSDSGDLLCWLMLENLPGYFPYTAGVFPIKRQSEDPTRMFAGEGDAFRTNRRFHVLSESSSAKRLSTAFDSVTLYGADPGLRPDIYGKVGTSGVSIATFDDMKALYAGFDLCDPGTSVSMTINGPAPTVLAFFLNTAIDQQMDRFRADHDREPDAVEAEKVRCFALQNVRGTVQADILKEDQGQNTCLFSTEFSIKMMGDIQQYFIDHSVRNFYSVSISGYHIAEAGANPITQLALTLSNGFTYVEAYRARGMSVDDFAANLSFFFSNGMDPEYTVIGRVARRIWAVAMGECYGASERSQKLKYHIQTSGRSLHAQEISFNDIRTTLQALIAVYDNCNSLHTNANDEAITTPSEGSVRRALAIQMIINREWGLAKSENPNQGSFIIEELTDLVEEAVLLEFDRISERGGVLGAMETGYQRGRIQDESMRYEHMKHDGSQPIIGVNMFVAEGDAAPAAVELTRGTEDEKQGQICRLEAFHAQHQAVTSAVLGQVQSAALNNENVFAQLMIAARCCSLGQITDALFEVGGRYRRNM
;
A
#
# COMPACT_ATOMS: atom_id res chain seq x y z
N SER A 1 -41.07 -10.53 -19.00
CA SER A 1 -42.41 -10.25 -19.56
C SER A 1 -43.36 -9.62 -18.53
N LEU A 2 -43.33 -9.98 -17.24
CA LEU A 2 -44.28 -9.48 -16.24
C LEU A 2 -44.19 -7.97 -15.85
N GLN A 3 -43.19 -7.21 -16.29
CA GLN A 3 -43.04 -5.79 -15.91
C GLN A 3 -43.60 -4.77 -16.91
N LEU A 4 -43.85 -5.15 -18.17
CA LEU A 4 -44.24 -4.20 -19.22
C LEU A 4 -45.75 -3.94 -19.28
N SER A 5 -46.57 -4.88 -18.80
CA SER A 5 -48.04 -4.75 -18.79
C SER A 5 -48.54 -3.70 -17.81
N VAL A 6 -47.77 -3.38 -16.76
CA VAL A 6 -48.09 -2.35 -15.76
C VAL A 6 -48.11 -0.94 -16.37
N PHE A 7 -47.44 -0.73 -17.51
CA PHE A 7 -47.33 0.56 -18.19
C PHE A 7 -48.17 0.67 -19.48
N GLY A 8 -49.13 -0.24 -19.70
CA GLY A 8 -50.09 -0.15 -20.81
C GLY A 8 -49.52 -0.46 -22.21
N LEU A 9 -48.33 -1.05 -22.28
CA LEU A 9 -47.71 -1.49 -23.53
C LEU A 9 -48.14 -2.92 -23.88
N ALA A 10 -48.57 -3.12 -25.13
CA ALA A 10 -49.00 -4.42 -25.63
C ALA A 10 -47.84 -5.42 -25.67
N ASP A 11 -48.09 -6.64 -25.20
CA ASP A 11 -47.14 -7.75 -25.23
C ASP A 11 -46.93 -8.19 -26.69
N THR A 12 -45.88 -7.71 -27.34
CA THR A 12 -45.46 -8.21 -28.65
C THR A 12 -44.72 -9.52 -28.41
N GLY A 13 -45.50 -10.60 -28.25
CA GLY A 13 -45.01 -11.95 -27.99
C GLY A 13 -43.79 -12.28 -28.85
N GLY A 14 -42.63 -12.41 -28.19
CA GLY A 14 -41.39 -12.73 -28.87
C GLY A 14 -41.42 -14.18 -29.35
N ASP A 15 -41.37 -14.37 -30.68
CA ASP A 15 -41.35 -15.66 -31.39
C ASP A 15 -40.04 -16.47 -31.21
N LEU A 16 -39.16 -16.05 -30.30
CA LEU A 16 -37.89 -16.72 -30.06
C LEU A 16 -38.09 -17.86 -29.06
N GLN A 17 -37.81 -19.09 -29.54
CA GLN A 17 -37.80 -20.29 -28.74
C GLN A 17 -36.89 -20.10 -27.51
N ARG A 18 -37.42 -20.33 -26.30
CA ARG A 18 -36.60 -20.29 -25.07
C ARG A 18 -35.50 -21.34 -25.17
N VAL A 19 -34.26 -20.87 -25.31
CA VAL A 19 -33.10 -21.75 -25.40
C VAL A 19 -32.81 -22.31 -23.99
N GLY A 20 -32.93 -23.63 -23.83
CA GLY A 20 -32.59 -24.37 -22.61
C GLY A 20 -31.08 -24.57 -22.42
N VAL A 21 -30.27 -23.54 -22.66
CA VAL A 21 -28.84 -23.55 -22.32
C VAL A 21 -28.67 -23.08 -20.86
N ARG A 22 -27.63 -23.56 -20.19
CA ARG A 22 -27.20 -23.01 -18.90
C ARG A 22 -27.03 -21.50 -19.07
N THR A 23 -27.92 -20.70 -18.47
CA THR A 23 -27.71 -19.28 -18.34
C THR A 23 -26.68 -19.07 -17.24
N SER A 24 -25.75 -18.12 -17.41
CA SER A 24 -24.99 -17.64 -16.25
C SER A 24 -26.01 -17.25 -15.20
N SER A 25 -25.97 -17.88 -14.02
CA SER A 25 -26.66 -17.32 -12.86
C SER A 25 -26.20 -15.86 -12.75
N THR A 26 -27.01 -14.96 -12.22
CA THR A 26 -26.59 -13.62 -11.76
C THR A 26 -25.43 -13.77 -10.78
N ARG A 27 -24.23 -14.05 -11.31
CA ARG A 27 -22.99 -14.29 -10.59
C ARG A 27 -22.63 -12.93 -10.04
N SER A 28 -22.52 -12.87 -8.71
CA SER A 28 -21.90 -11.82 -7.91
C SER A 28 -21.04 -10.89 -8.77
N GLN A 29 -21.62 -9.80 -9.28
CA GLN A 29 -20.83 -8.75 -9.90
C GLN A 29 -19.89 -8.21 -8.81
N ILE A 30 -18.58 -8.19 -9.10
CA ILE A 30 -17.57 -7.73 -8.14
C ILE A 30 -17.86 -6.30 -7.72
N VAL A 31 -18.15 -5.45 -8.69
CA VAL A 31 -18.69 -4.10 -8.49
C VAL A 31 -20.09 -4.07 -9.12
N PRO A 32 -21.15 -3.78 -8.33
CA PRO A 32 -22.51 -3.66 -8.83
C PRO A 32 -22.65 -2.61 -9.95
N ALA A 33 -23.56 -2.85 -10.89
CA ALA A 33 -23.76 -1.97 -12.05
C ALA A 33 -24.08 -0.50 -11.69
N ASP A 34 -24.83 -0.27 -10.61
CA ASP A 34 -25.17 1.06 -10.08
C ASP A 34 -23.98 1.77 -9.44
N ARG A 35 -22.91 1.03 -9.09
CA ARG A 35 -21.66 1.56 -8.57
C ARG A 35 -20.57 1.70 -9.63
N GLN A 36 -20.85 1.50 -10.93
CA GLN A 36 -19.82 1.57 -11.99
C GLN A 36 -19.08 2.91 -12.09
N ARG A 37 -19.70 4.02 -11.64
CA ARG A 37 -19.14 5.38 -11.72
C ARG A 37 -18.52 5.90 -10.42
N TYR A 38 -18.22 5.00 -9.47
CA TYR A 38 -17.62 5.31 -8.17
C TYR A 38 -16.38 6.23 -8.24
N LEU A 39 -15.50 6.07 -9.23
CA LEU A 39 -14.31 6.93 -9.33
C LEU A 39 -14.67 8.38 -9.71
N SER A 40 -15.65 8.61 -10.59
CA SER A 40 -16.14 9.96 -10.90
C SER A 40 -16.87 10.59 -9.71
N GLU A 41 -17.58 9.81 -8.90
CA GLU A 41 -18.17 10.32 -7.64
C GLU A 41 -17.08 10.79 -6.67
N ILE A 42 -15.98 10.04 -6.56
CA ILE A 42 -14.81 10.42 -5.77
C ILE A 42 -14.15 11.69 -6.36
N SER A 43 -13.92 11.75 -7.67
CA SER A 43 -13.37 12.93 -8.33
C SER A 43 -14.20 14.18 -8.07
N LYS A 44 -15.52 14.08 -8.17
CA LYS A 44 -16.42 15.17 -7.82
C LYS A 44 -16.28 15.57 -6.35
N THR A 45 -16.25 14.60 -5.44
CA THR A 45 -16.19 14.85 -4.01
C THR A 45 -14.90 15.56 -3.59
N VAL A 46 -13.74 15.17 -4.14
CA VAL A 46 -12.46 15.84 -3.85
C VAL A 46 -12.45 17.28 -4.40
N ARG A 47 -12.98 17.50 -5.61
CA ARG A 47 -13.13 18.86 -6.18
C ARG A 47 -14.09 19.72 -5.36
N ASP A 48 -15.22 19.17 -4.92
CA ASP A 48 -16.20 19.86 -4.07
C ASP A 48 -15.58 20.21 -2.69
N TYR A 49 -14.79 19.31 -2.11
CA TYR A 49 -14.07 19.55 -0.86
C TYR A 49 -13.12 20.76 -0.98
N ARG A 50 -12.35 20.81 -2.08
CA ARG A 50 -11.44 21.93 -2.36
C ARG A 50 -12.19 23.24 -2.59
N ALA A 51 -13.27 23.22 -3.35
CA ALA A 51 -14.11 24.39 -3.57
C ALA A 51 -14.71 24.91 -2.25
N ARG A 52 -15.15 24.00 -1.36
CA ARG A 52 -15.60 24.35 -0.02
C ARG A 52 -14.48 24.99 0.80
N ALA A 53 -13.27 24.42 0.80
CA ALA A 53 -12.13 25.00 1.52
C ALA A 53 -11.82 26.44 1.06
N GLN A 54 -11.86 26.69 -0.25
CA GLN A 54 -11.67 28.03 -0.80
C GLN A 54 -12.80 28.99 -0.42
N ALA A 55 -14.06 28.55 -0.47
CA ALA A 55 -15.20 29.36 -0.10
C ALA A 55 -15.19 29.74 1.39
N GLN A 56 -14.91 28.77 2.27
CA GLN A 56 -14.80 29.00 3.72
C GLN A 56 -13.60 29.91 4.06
N ALA A 57 -12.46 29.71 3.40
CA ALA A 57 -11.30 30.58 3.52
C ALA A 57 -11.61 32.03 3.12
N GLN A 58 -12.37 32.23 2.04
CA GLN A 58 -12.77 33.57 1.61
C GLN A 58 -13.72 34.24 2.61
N LEU A 59 -14.68 33.51 3.19
CA LEU A 59 -15.59 34.04 4.20
C LEU A 59 -14.84 34.55 5.45
N VAL A 60 -13.91 33.76 5.98
CA VAL A 60 -13.15 34.18 7.17
C VAL A 60 -12.18 35.33 6.87
N ARG A 61 -11.61 35.38 5.66
CA ARG A 61 -10.79 36.50 5.20
C ARG A 61 -11.58 37.81 5.14
N GLU A 62 -12.74 37.76 4.50
CA GLU A 62 -13.65 38.93 4.42
C GLU A 62 -14.07 39.38 5.82
N ALA A 63 -14.42 38.46 6.71
CA ALA A 63 -14.75 38.77 8.10
C ALA A 63 -13.59 39.44 8.85
N GLN A 64 -12.35 38.96 8.66
CA GLN A 64 -11.15 39.58 9.23
C GLN A 64 -10.97 41.00 8.72
N TYR A 65 -10.99 41.21 7.40
CA TYR A 65 -10.78 42.54 6.81
C TYR A 65 -11.85 43.55 7.24
N LEU A 66 -13.10 43.10 7.35
CA LEU A 66 -14.19 43.94 7.85
C LEU A 66 -13.97 44.32 9.33
N ARG A 67 -13.58 43.36 10.18
CA ARG A 67 -13.25 43.64 11.60
C ARG A 67 -12.09 44.59 11.76
N GLU A 68 -11.01 44.40 11.00
CA GLU A 68 -9.84 45.28 11.02
C GLU A 68 -10.19 46.69 10.51
N SER A 69 -10.99 46.78 9.45
CA SER A 69 -11.50 48.07 8.95
C SER A 69 -12.36 48.80 9.98
N ALA A 70 -13.25 48.09 10.68
CA ALA A 70 -14.06 48.68 11.75
C ALA A 70 -13.19 49.21 12.90
N ALA A 71 -12.14 48.47 13.28
CA ALA A 71 -11.20 48.90 14.31
C ALA A 71 -10.42 50.18 13.90
N LEU A 72 -10.01 50.29 12.64
CA LEU A 72 -9.36 51.50 12.12
C LEU A 72 -10.32 52.70 12.12
N LEU A 73 -11.57 52.50 11.70
CA LEU A 73 -12.60 53.54 11.71
C LEU A 73 -12.90 54.04 13.13
N GLU A 74 -12.88 53.15 14.13
CA GLU A 74 -13.02 53.50 15.55
C GLU A 74 -11.88 54.41 16.03
N VAL A 75 -10.64 54.10 15.64
CA VAL A 75 -9.46 54.91 16.01
C VAL A 75 -9.52 56.32 15.39
N GLU A 76 -9.98 56.44 14.15
CA GLU A 76 -10.10 57.72 13.44
C GLU A 76 -11.32 58.55 13.89
N GLY A 77 -12.14 58.04 14.82
CA GLY A 77 -13.33 58.74 15.30
C GLY A 77 -14.45 58.84 14.26
N SER A 78 -14.55 57.86 13.37
CA SER A 78 -15.62 57.79 12.36
C SER A 78 -17.01 57.60 12.99
N ALA A 79 -18.07 57.90 12.23
CA ALA A 79 -19.44 57.78 12.69
C ALA A 79 -19.78 56.35 13.16
N THR A 80 -20.39 56.24 14.34
CA THR A 80 -20.75 54.97 14.98
C THR A 80 -21.65 54.09 14.10
N ASP A 81 -22.53 54.70 13.31
CA ASP A 81 -23.42 53.98 12.39
C ASP A 81 -22.62 53.22 11.31
N VAL A 82 -21.57 53.83 10.75
CA VAL A 82 -20.72 53.20 9.74
C VAL A 82 -19.97 52.01 10.35
N ILE A 83 -19.40 52.21 11.54
CA ILE A 83 -18.70 51.15 12.28
C ILE A 83 -19.65 49.97 12.57
N SER A 84 -20.89 50.26 12.99
CA SER A 84 -21.89 49.23 13.28
C SER A 84 -22.27 48.41 12.05
N VAL A 85 -22.40 49.04 10.88
CA VAL A 85 -22.69 48.36 9.62
C VAL A 85 -21.52 47.45 9.22
N VAL A 86 -20.27 47.93 9.32
CA VAL A 86 -19.09 47.12 8.98
C VAL A 86 -18.96 45.93 9.94
N ARG A 87 -19.21 46.12 11.25
CA ARG A 87 -19.23 45.01 12.23
C ARG A 87 -20.34 44.01 11.94
N ALA A 88 -21.54 44.46 11.56
CA ALA A 88 -22.65 43.59 11.20
C ALA A 88 -22.33 42.75 9.95
N LEU A 89 -21.69 43.34 8.94
CA LEU A 89 -21.24 42.60 7.75
C LEU A 89 -20.19 41.54 8.12
N ALA A 90 -19.26 41.84 9.03
CA ALA A 90 -18.29 40.85 9.48
C ALA A 90 -18.96 39.66 10.19
N GLU A 91 -19.97 39.93 11.00
CA GLU A 91 -20.71 38.89 11.72
C GLU A 91 -21.54 38.03 10.77
N ASP A 92 -22.18 38.62 9.76
CA ASP A 92 -22.88 37.90 8.69
C ASP A 92 -21.97 36.91 7.96
N LYS A 93 -20.72 37.31 7.68
CA LYS A 93 -19.73 36.42 7.06
C LYS A 93 -19.35 35.24 7.95
N LEU A 94 -19.25 35.46 9.26
CA LEU A 94 -18.90 34.40 10.21
C LEU A 94 -20.05 33.42 10.45
N GLN A 95 -21.29 33.89 10.39
CA GLN A 95 -22.47 33.02 10.47
C GLN A 95 -22.60 32.08 9.27
N GLN A 96 -21.92 32.37 8.16
CA GLN A 96 -21.85 31.50 6.98
C GLN A 96 -20.74 30.45 7.07
N LEU A 97 -19.88 30.52 8.10
CA LEU A 97 -18.86 29.49 8.31
C LEU A 97 -19.50 28.19 8.78
N ASP A 98 -18.99 27.08 8.25
CA ASP A 98 -19.40 25.77 8.75
C ASP A 98 -18.74 25.46 10.11
N ALA A 99 -19.39 24.60 10.89
CA ALA A 99 -18.94 24.24 12.23
C ALA A 99 -17.54 23.61 12.24
N THR A 100 -17.14 22.93 11.15
CA THR A 100 -15.81 22.33 11.04
C THR A 100 -14.74 23.40 10.85
N SER A 101 -14.97 24.39 10.00
CA SER A 101 -14.07 25.54 9.81
C SER A 101 -13.87 26.35 11.08
N ILE A 102 -14.95 26.59 11.83
CA ILE A 102 -14.88 27.27 13.14
C ILE A 102 -13.99 26.46 14.10
N ALA A 103 -14.28 25.15 14.24
CA ALA A 103 -13.52 24.27 15.13
C ALA A 103 -12.04 24.18 14.73
N LEU A 104 -11.71 24.16 13.44
CA LEU A 104 -10.32 24.15 12.96
C LEU A 104 -9.55 25.39 13.42
N LEU A 105 -10.14 26.58 13.30
CA LEU A 105 -9.52 27.84 13.71
C LEU A 105 -9.36 27.95 15.23
N GLU A 106 -10.33 27.45 16.00
CA GLU A 106 -10.27 27.41 17.47
C GLU A 106 -9.20 26.42 17.94
N ASN A 107 -9.24 25.18 17.46
CA ASN A 107 -8.30 24.13 17.83
C ASN A 107 -6.86 24.48 17.45
N PHE A 108 -6.65 25.21 16.34
CA PHE A 108 -5.30 25.60 15.94
C PHE A 108 -4.61 26.53 16.94
N LYS A 109 -5.36 27.31 17.72
CA LYS A 109 -4.78 28.14 18.80
C LYS A 109 -4.13 27.26 19.86
N GLU A 110 -4.84 26.22 20.30
CA GLU A 110 -4.34 25.24 21.27
C GLU A 110 -3.17 24.43 20.69
N LEU A 111 -3.28 23.99 19.43
CA LEU A 111 -2.19 23.28 18.75
C LEU A 111 -0.93 24.15 18.66
N ARG A 112 -1.06 25.45 18.39
CA ARG A 112 0.08 26.36 18.33
C ARG A 112 0.81 26.47 19.67
N GLU A 113 0.07 26.48 20.78
CA GLU A 113 0.64 26.46 22.12
C GLU A 113 1.31 25.12 22.44
N GLN A 114 0.66 24.00 22.07
CA GLN A 114 1.17 22.65 22.29
C GLN A 114 2.46 22.38 21.52
N TYR A 115 2.49 22.71 20.22
CA TYR A 115 3.67 22.55 19.37
C TYR A 115 4.76 23.60 19.63
N GLY A 116 4.48 24.63 20.44
CA GLY A 116 5.47 25.56 20.96
C GLY A 116 6.26 25.05 22.18
N GLN A 117 5.84 23.92 22.77
CA GLN A 117 6.53 23.29 23.90
C GLN A 117 7.73 22.45 23.47
N ASP A 118 8.52 22.00 24.45
CA ASP A 118 9.68 21.13 24.23
C ASP A 118 9.27 19.66 24.02
N GLU A 119 8.11 19.24 24.50
CA GLU A 119 7.58 17.88 24.39
C GLU A 119 6.10 17.88 23.99
N LEU A 120 5.75 16.93 23.12
CA LEU A 120 4.36 16.57 22.84
C LEU A 120 3.95 15.43 23.76
N VAL A 121 2.92 15.67 24.57
CA VAL A 121 2.29 14.66 25.42
C VAL A 121 0.96 14.26 24.82
N TYR A 122 0.79 12.97 24.52
CA TYR A 122 -0.47 12.42 24.03
C TYR A 122 -0.69 11.00 24.56
N THR A 123 -1.95 10.57 24.64
CA THR A 123 -2.32 9.25 25.18
C THR A 123 -2.62 8.28 24.05
N VAL A 124 -1.99 7.10 24.08
CA VAL A 124 -2.30 5.98 23.18
C VAL A 124 -2.63 4.74 24.00
N ARG A 125 -3.84 4.18 23.83
CA ARG A 125 -4.28 2.97 24.55
C ARG A 125 -4.05 3.06 26.07
N ASN A 126 -4.43 4.20 26.67
CA ASN A 126 -4.25 4.52 28.10
C ASN A 126 -2.78 4.61 28.58
N LYS A 127 -1.81 4.76 27.66
CA LYS A 127 -0.42 5.07 27.99
C LYS A 127 -0.08 6.48 27.55
N GLU A 128 0.46 7.26 28.48
CA GLU A 128 1.04 8.58 28.18
C GLU A 128 2.33 8.38 27.39
N ILE A 129 2.40 8.99 26.22
CA ILE A 129 3.59 9.02 25.37
C ILE A 129 4.09 10.45 25.36
N ARG A 130 5.36 10.63 25.76
CA ARG A 130 6.08 11.90 25.65
C ARG A 130 7.08 11.80 24.52
N GLN A 131 7.06 12.76 23.62
CA GLN A 131 8.03 12.85 22.54
C GLN A 131 8.60 14.25 22.46
N PRO A 132 9.92 14.41 22.30
CA PRO A 132 10.50 15.74 22.12
C PRO A 132 9.95 16.37 20.83
N LEU A 133 9.68 17.66 20.87
CA LEU A 133 9.27 18.48 19.73
C LEU A 133 10.43 19.30 19.16
N VAL A 134 11.56 19.34 19.85
CA VAL A 134 12.73 20.14 19.46
C VAL A 134 13.95 19.26 19.33
N TYR A 135 14.69 19.45 18.25
CA TYR A 135 16.03 18.93 18.05
C TYR A 135 17.04 20.08 18.16
N THR A 136 18.10 19.91 18.94
CA THR A 136 19.17 20.91 19.06
C THR A 136 20.36 20.51 18.20
N SER A 137 20.74 21.35 17.24
CA SER A 137 21.90 21.10 16.37
C SER A 137 23.23 21.29 17.11
N LEU A 138 24.34 20.87 16.49
CA LEU A 138 25.69 21.11 17.03
C LEU A 138 26.01 22.60 17.23
N SER A 139 25.36 23.50 16.47
CA SER A 139 25.50 24.95 16.61
C SER A 139 24.64 25.54 17.73
N GLY A 140 23.85 24.71 18.45
CA GLY A 140 22.90 25.16 19.47
C GLY A 140 21.56 25.62 18.92
N THR A 141 21.32 25.52 17.61
CA THR A 141 20.04 25.92 17.00
C THR A 141 18.95 24.93 17.39
N ARG A 142 17.85 25.45 17.94
CA ARG A 142 16.64 24.69 18.25
C ARG A 142 15.76 24.58 17.02
N ILE A 143 15.67 23.37 16.46
CA ILE A 143 14.90 23.06 15.26
C ILE A 143 13.62 22.35 15.68
N PRO A 144 12.42 22.86 15.34
CA PRO A 144 11.18 22.15 15.61
C PRO A 144 11.05 20.91 14.72
N ARG A 145 10.58 19.80 15.31
CA ARG A 145 10.22 18.60 14.56
C ARG A 145 9.02 18.84 13.66
N VAL A 146 8.09 19.70 14.05
CA VAL A 146 6.97 20.12 13.20
C VAL A 146 6.93 21.64 13.18
N SER A 147 7.20 22.23 12.02
CA SER A 147 7.16 23.68 11.81
C SER A 147 5.72 24.14 11.56
N LEU A 148 5.30 25.20 12.25
CA LEU A 148 3.96 25.79 12.11
C LEU A 148 3.96 26.97 11.12
N PRO A 149 2.87 27.19 10.37
CA PRO A 149 2.73 28.38 9.55
C PRO A 149 2.67 29.66 10.40
N ARG A 150 3.04 30.79 9.79
CA ARG A 150 3.03 32.12 10.44
C ARG A 150 2.07 33.10 9.75
N TYR A 151 0.98 32.58 9.19
CA TYR A 151 -0.02 33.40 8.50
C TYR A 151 -0.66 34.42 9.45
N SER A 152 -0.81 35.64 8.95
CA SER A 152 -1.63 36.70 9.57
C SER A 152 -3.05 36.74 9.00
N ASP A 153 -3.22 36.25 7.77
CA ASP A 153 -4.52 36.11 7.12
C ASP A 153 -5.20 34.81 7.59
N SER A 154 -6.40 34.94 8.13
CA SER A 154 -7.20 33.82 8.65
C SER A 154 -7.74 32.94 7.52
N GLY A 155 -7.90 33.50 6.30
CA GLY A 155 -8.28 32.74 5.12
C GLY A 155 -7.17 31.79 4.67
N ASP A 156 -5.94 32.28 4.60
CA ASP A 156 -4.77 31.45 4.30
C ASP A 156 -4.58 30.35 5.34
N LEU A 157 -4.74 30.69 6.63
CA LEU A 157 -4.68 29.72 7.71
C LEU A 157 -5.77 28.64 7.57
N LEU A 158 -7.04 29.02 7.36
CA LEU A 158 -8.13 28.05 7.23
C LEU A 158 -7.96 27.16 5.99
N CYS A 159 -7.56 27.74 4.86
CA CYS A 159 -7.28 26.99 3.64
C CYS A 159 -6.19 25.94 3.88
N TRP A 160 -5.08 26.34 4.53
CA TRP A 160 -4.00 25.42 4.89
C TRP A 160 -4.44 24.33 5.87
N LEU A 161 -5.26 24.66 6.88
CA LEU A 161 -5.81 23.68 7.83
C LEU A 161 -6.73 22.65 7.16
N MET A 162 -7.46 23.06 6.11
CA MET A 162 -8.35 22.16 5.37
C MET A 162 -7.61 21.33 4.31
N LEU A 163 -6.60 21.88 3.63
CA LEU A 163 -5.95 21.19 2.50
C LEU A 163 -4.68 20.42 2.89
N GLU A 164 -3.97 20.85 3.92
CA GLU A 164 -2.67 20.25 4.30
C GLU A 164 -2.62 19.79 5.75
N ASN A 165 -2.99 20.68 6.67
CA ASN A 165 -2.96 20.53 8.11
C ASN A 165 -1.60 20.04 8.68
N LEU A 166 -1.49 19.92 10.00
CA LEU A 166 -0.33 19.27 10.61
C LEU A 166 -0.36 17.74 10.36
N PRO A 167 0.80 17.05 10.38
CA PRO A 167 0.82 15.59 10.40
C PRO A 167 -0.09 15.05 11.50
N GLY A 168 -0.84 13.98 11.21
CA GLY A 168 -1.78 13.37 12.15
C GLY A 168 -3.18 13.97 12.20
N TYR A 169 -3.44 15.05 11.45
CA TYR A 169 -4.75 15.72 11.38
C TYR A 169 -5.30 15.67 9.96
N PHE A 170 -6.62 15.56 9.83
CA PHE A 170 -7.31 15.51 8.54
C PHE A 170 -6.98 16.74 7.68
N PRO A 171 -6.70 16.60 6.36
CA PRO A 171 -6.81 15.39 5.52
C PRO A 171 -5.51 14.56 5.45
N TYR A 172 -4.66 14.65 6.47
CA TYR A 172 -3.44 13.86 6.64
C TYR A 172 -2.39 14.04 5.53
N THR A 173 -2.44 15.14 4.80
CA THR A 173 -1.55 15.44 3.66
C THR A 173 -0.08 15.34 4.08
N ALA A 174 0.29 15.86 5.25
CA ALA A 174 1.66 15.82 5.79
C ALA A 174 2.04 14.52 6.54
N GLY A 175 1.12 13.54 6.62
CA GLY A 175 1.34 12.27 7.30
C GLY A 175 0.17 11.88 8.20
N VAL A 176 0.00 10.58 8.43
CA VAL A 176 -1.14 10.02 9.20
C VAL A 176 -0.93 9.97 10.71
N PHE A 177 0.28 10.28 11.18
CA PHE A 177 0.63 10.29 12.60
C PHE A 177 1.16 11.68 12.99
N PRO A 178 0.87 12.17 14.22
CA PRO A 178 1.33 13.47 14.68
C PRO A 178 2.85 13.63 14.66
N ILE A 179 3.56 12.56 15.00
CA ILE A 179 5.02 12.48 15.03
C ILE A 179 5.46 11.05 14.67
N LYS A 180 6.59 10.92 13.96
CA LYS A 180 7.26 9.65 13.65
C LYS A 180 7.71 8.90 14.92
N ARG A 181 7.62 7.58 14.87
CA ARG A 181 8.09 6.70 15.97
C ARG A 181 9.60 6.78 16.11
N GLN A 182 10.10 6.98 17.33
CA GLN A 182 11.55 6.98 17.59
C GLN A 182 12.14 5.57 17.69
N SER A 183 11.34 4.59 18.10
CA SER A 183 11.79 3.22 18.36
C SER A 183 11.78 2.31 17.14
N GLU A 184 11.25 2.77 16.01
CA GLU A 184 11.00 1.96 14.83
C GLU A 184 11.23 2.79 13.57
N ASP A 185 12.44 2.66 13.00
CA ASP A 185 12.77 3.27 11.71
C ASP A 185 11.90 2.63 10.59
N PRO A 186 11.53 3.37 9.54
CA PRO A 186 10.68 2.87 8.45
C PRO A 186 11.38 1.79 7.60
N THR A 187 12.67 1.55 7.83
CA THR A 187 13.51 0.62 7.11
C THR A 187 12.88 -0.77 7.00
N ARG A 188 12.76 -1.26 5.78
CA ARG A 188 12.36 -2.64 5.48
C ARG A 188 13.10 -3.12 4.24
N MET A 189 14.02 -4.07 4.41
CA MET A 189 14.82 -4.61 3.31
C MET A 189 14.20 -5.89 2.76
N PHE A 190 14.07 -5.95 1.44
CA PHE A 190 13.73 -7.17 0.71
C PHE A 190 14.86 -8.19 0.82
N ALA A 191 14.52 -9.43 1.15
CA ALA A 191 15.43 -10.57 1.08
C ALA A 191 14.66 -11.82 0.65
N GLY A 192 15.33 -12.66 -0.10
CA GLY A 192 14.79 -13.90 -0.62
C GLY A 192 15.75 -14.51 -1.62
N GLU A 193 16.35 -15.63 -1.25
CA GLU A 193 17.27 -16.34 -2.12
C GLU A 193 17.46 -17.79 -1.66
N GLY A 194 17.54 -18.73 -2.61
CA GLY A 194 17.78 -20.13 -2.34
C GLY A 194 16.62 -20.79 -1.62
N ASP A 195 16.95 -21.62 -0.65
CA ASP A 195 15.99 -22.31 0.22
C ASP A 195 15.56 -21.42 1.41
N ALA A 196 14.57 -21.92 2.16
CA ALA A 196 14.08 -21.28 3.36
C ALA A 196 15.20 -20.98 4.38
N PHE A 197 16.20 -21.87 4.48
CA PHE A 197 17.27 -21.77 5.49
C PHE A 197 18.26 -20.65 5.17
N ARG A 198 18.67 -20.49 3.90
CA ARG A 198 19.55 -19.39 3.48
C ARG A 198 18.88 -18.04 3.66
N THR A 199 17.63 -17.93 3.26
CA THR A 199 16.86 -16.69 3.45
C THR A 199 16.65 -16.38 4.94
N ASN A 200 16.38 -17.39 5.78
CA ASN A 200 16.29 -17.20 7.23
C ASN A 200 17.60 -16.64 7.83
N ARG A 201 18.76 -17.21 7.45
CA ARG A 201 20.08 -16.66 7.87
C ARG A 201 20.22 -15.20 7.48
N ARG A 202 19.81 -14.84 6.25
CA ARG A 202 19.86 -13.44 5.80
C ARG A 202 18.94 -12.53 6.60
N PHE A 203 17.73 -12.97 6.98
CA PHE A 203 16.87 -12.18 7.87
C PHE A 203 17.49 -11.91 9.23
N HIS A 204 18.19 -12.89 9.81
CA HIS A 204 18.92 -12.70 11.08
C HIS A 204 20.01 -11.64 10.94
N VAL A 205 20.81 -11.71 9.87
CA VAL A 205 21.87 -10.71 9.59
C VAL A 205 21.28 -9.31 9.39
N LEU A 206 20.23 -9.17 8.56
CA LEU A 206 19.65 -7.86 8.23
C LEU A 206 18.93 -7.20 9.41
N SER A 207 18.51 -7.99 10.39
CA SER A 207 17.77 -7.49 11.55
C SER A 207 18.61 -7.46 12.83
N GLU A 208 19.86 -7.91 12.82
CA GLU A 208 20.72 -8.07 14.00
C GLU A 208 20.82 -6.79 14.84
N SER A 209 21.07 -5.65 14.20
CA SER A 209 21.27 -4.35 14.85
C SER A 209 19.98 -3.62 15.22
N SER A 210 18.82 -4.13 14.82
CA SER A 210 17.51 -3.49 15.06
C SER A 210 16.73 -4.21 16.15
N SER A 211 16.16 -3.44 17.08
CA SER A 211 15.21 -3.94 18.07
C SER A 211 13.85 -4.28 17.43
N ALA A 212 13.46 -3.59 16.37
CA ALA A 212 12.27 -3.90 15.58
C ALA A 212 12.63 -4.78 14.37
N LYS A 213 12.06 -5.99 14.32
CA LYS A 213 12.32 -6.98 13.26
C LYS A 213 11.32 -6.80 12.12
N ARG A 214 11.68 -6.00 11.10
CA ARG A 214 10.83 -5.69 9.93
C ARG A 214 11.30 -6.44 8.69
N LEU A 215 10.78 -7.64 8.48
CA LEU A 215 11.22 -8.54 7.40
C LEU A 215 10.41 -8.29 6.11
N SER A 216 11.05 -8.41 4.95
CA SER A 216 10.34 -8.42 3.65
C SER A 216 10.83 -9.57 2.79
N THR A 217 9.92 -10.45 2.39
CA THR A 217 10.20 -11.71 1.71
C THR A 217 9.92 -11.60 0.22
N ALA A 218 10.92 -11.94 -0.59
CA ALA A 218 10.80 -12.13 -2.03
C ALA A 218 10.80 -13.63 -2.37
N PHE A 219 9.78 -14.11 -3.07
CA PHE A 219 9.67 -15.52 -3.45
C PHE A 219 10.23 -15.77 -4.85
N ASP A 220 10.73 -16.97 -5.09
CA ASP A 220 11.23 -17.37 -6.41
C ASP A 220 10.08 -17.46 -7.43
N SER A 221 10.43 -17.46 -8.72
CA SER A 221 9.40 -17.52 -9.77
C SER A 221 8.54 -18.78 -9.74
N VAL A 222 9.04 -19.89 -9.18
CA VAL A 222 8.27 -21.13 -9.05
C VAL A 222 7.13 -20.95 -8.04
N THR A 223 7.46 -20.41 -6.87
CA THR A 223 6.51 -20.06 -5.80
C THR A 223 5.56 -18.96 -6.24
N LEU A 224 6.06 -17.91 -6.91
CA LEU A 224 5.22 -16.80 -7.42
C LEU A 224 4.12 -17.28 -8.36
N TYR A 225 4.37 -18.37 -9.10
CA TYR A 225 3.42 -18.99 -10.01
C TYR A 225 2.65 -20.18 -9.41
N GLY A 226 2.71 -20.36 -8.08
CA GLY A 226 1.94 -21.40 -7.38
C GLY A 226 2.36 -22.83 -7.75
N ALA A 227 3.57 -23.00 -8.29
CA ALA A 227 4.08 -24.30 -8.68
C ALA A 227 4.97 -24.90 -7.57
N ASP A 228 5.07 -26.22 -7.56
CA ASP A 228 6.05 -26.93 -6.73
C ASP A 228 7.41 -27.04 -7.46
N PRO A 229 8.54 -27.07 -6.72
CA PRO A 229 9.85 -27.34 -7.28
C PRO A 229 9.91 -28.77 -7.87
N GLY A 230 10.65 -28.95 -8.96
CA GLY A 230 10.75 -30.26 -9.60
C GLY A 230 11.92 -30.35 -10.59
N LEU A 231 12.24 -31.58 -11.01
CA LEU A 231 13.38 -31.89 -11.88
C LEU A 231 13.21 -31.43 -13.34
N ARG A 232 11.99 -31.04 -13.73
CA ARG A 232 11.72 -30.60 -15.11
C ARG A 232 12.54 -29.32 -15.38
N PRO A 233 13.36 -29.24 -16.45
CA PRO A 233 14.33 -28.16 -16.62
C PRO A 233 13.74 -26.73 -16.62
N ASP A 234 12.51 -26.58 -17.09
CA ASP A 234 11.76 -25.31 -17.10
C ASP A 234 11.44 -24.77 -15.70
N ILE A 235 11.33 -25.67 -14.71
CA ILE A 235 11.14 -25.37 -13.29
C ILE A 235 12.49 -25.38 -12.57
N TYR A 236 13.25 -26.47 -12.72
CA TYR A 236 14.51 -26.72 -11.99
C TYR A 236 15.52 -25.58 -12.09
N GLY A 237 15.66 -24.99 -13.28
CA GLY A 237 16.56 -23.85 -13.50
C GLY A 237 16.22 -22.62 -12.64
N LYS A 238 14.96 -22.49 -12.21
CA LYS A 238 14.39 -21.31 -11.54
C LYS A 238 14.21 -21.46 -10.04
N VAL A 239 14.25 -22.70 -9.51
CA VAL A 239 14.09 -22.98 -8.08
C VAL A 239 15.13 -22.22 -7.26
N GLY A 240 14.68 -21.46 -6.28
CA GLY A 240 15.53 -20.67 -5.36
C GLY A 240 16.33 -19.55 -6.04
N THR A 241 15.96 -19.18 -7.27
CA THR A 241 16.61 -18.10 -8.03
C THR A 241 15.74 -16.85 -8.04
N SER A 242 16.35 -15.69 -7.77
CA SER A 242 15.65 -14.39 -7.67
C SER A 242 14.60 -14.33 -6.55
N GLY A 243 14.67 -15.23 -5.57
CA GLY A 243 13.74 -15.34 -4.47
C GLY A 243 13.91 -16.64 -3.69
N VAL A 244 13.21 -16.75 -2.57
CA VAL A 244 13.16 -17.98 -1.77
C VAL A 244 12.15 -18.99 -2.34
N SER A 245 12.53 -20.26 -2.40
CA SER A 245 11.63 -21.36 -2.80
C SER A 245 10.81 -21.85 -1.61
N ILE A 246 9.49 -21.67 -1.63
CA ILE A 246 8.55 -22.11 -0.60
C ILE A 246 7.41 -22.90 -1.25
N ALA A 247 7.35 -24.20 -1.00
CA ALA A 247 6.35 -25.10 -1.57
C ALA A 247 5.41 -25.69 -0.53
N THR A 248 5.83 -25.75 0.73
CA THR A 248 5.10 -26.42 1.81
C THR A 248 5.01 -25.56 3.07
N PHE A 249 4.14 -25.98 3.99
CA PHE A 249 4.07 -25.39 5.32
C PHE A 249 5.38 -25.50 6.10
N ASP A 250 6.11 -26.62 5.97
CA ASP A 250 7.38 -26.81 6.66
C ASP A 250 8.48 -25.86 6.18
N ASP A 251 8.48 -25.52 4.88
CA ASP A 251 9.34 -24.48 4.33
C ASP A 251 9.07 -23.13 4.99
N MET A 252 7.79 -22.78 5.16
CA MET A 252 7.38 -21.54 5.80
C MET A 252 7.79 -21.48 7.28
N LYS A 253 7.74 -22.62 7.99
CA LYS A 253 8.27 -22.72 9.37
C LYS A 253 9.77 -22.48 9.40
N ALA A 254 10.53 -23.10 8.50
CA ALA A 254 11.97 -22.92 8.39
C ALA A 254 12.36 -21.47 8.07
N LEU A 255 11.59 -20.81 7.18
CA LEU A 255 11.85 -19.43 6.73
C LEU A 255 11.83 -18.42 7.89
N TYR A 256 10.90 -18.58 8.83
CA TYR A 256 10.73 -17.65 9.96
C TYR A 256 11.17 -18.23 11.30
N ALA A 257 11.93 -19.32 11.30
CA ALA A 257 12.50 -19.90 12.51
C ALA A 257 13.34 -18.85 13.27
N GLY A 258 13.11 -18.76 14.58
CA GLY A 258 13.79 -17.80 15.47
C GLY A 258 13.18 -16.39 15.50
N PHE A 259 12.13 -16.11 14.73
CA PHE A 259 11.36 -14.86 14.80
C PHE A 259 9.99 -15.10 15.42
N ASP A 260 9.66 -14.44 16.53
CA ASP A 260 8.31 -14.49 17.10
C ASP A 260 7.36 -13.64 16.26
N LEU A 261 6.51 -14.30 15.47
CA LEU A 261 5.57 -13.63 14.56
C LEU A 261 4.43 -12.89 15.28
N CYS A 262 4.22 -13.17 16.58
CA CYS A 262 3.25 -12.47 17.43
C CYS A 262 3.89 -11.38 18.30
N ASP A 263 5.21 -11.21 18.23
CA ASP A 263 5.90 -10.16 18.99
C ASP A 263 5.52 -8.76 18.46
N PRO A 264 5.17 -7.81 19.33
CA PRO A 264 4.82 -6.45 18.93
C PRO A 264 5.94 -5.69 18.22
N GLY A 265 7.20 -6.10 18.30
CA GLY A 265 8.35 -5.54 17.57
C GLY A 265 8.64 -6.24 16.24
N THR A 266 7.97 -7.35 15.92
CA THR A 266 8.16 -8.11 14.68
C THR A 266 7.04 -7.82 13.69
N SER A 267 7.38 -7.64 12.41
CA SER A 267 6.38 -7.60 11.33
C SER A 267 6.94 -8.10 10.01
N VAL A 268 6.20 -8.98 9.34
CA VAL A 268 6.63 -9.64 8.10
C VAL A 268 5.82 -9.15 6.91
N SER A 269 6.50 -8.73 5.84
CA SER A 269 5.88 -8.42 4.55
C SER A 269 6.20 -9.53 3.55
N MET A 270 5.20 -10.05 2.85
CA MET A 270 5.36 -11.12 1.86
C MET A 270 4.88 -10.63 0.48
N THR A 271 5.81 -10.55 -0.47
CA THR A 271 5.54 -10.09 -1.84
C THR A 271 5.10 -11.26 -2.71
N ILE A 272 3.81 -11.63 -2.59
CA ILE A 272 3.16 -12.73 -3.30
C ILE A 272 1.78 -12.28 -3.79
N ASN A 273 1.37 -12.73 -4.99
CA ASN A 273 0.11 -12.30 -5.62
C ASN A 273 -0.78 -13.48 -5.98
N GLY A 274 -0.57 -14.16 -7.12
CA GLY A 274 -1.43 -15.24 -7.60
C GLY A 274 -1.80 -16.30 -6.55
N PRO A 275 -0.81 -16.92 -5.87
CA PRO A 275 -1.09 -17.91 -4.83
C PRO A 275 -1.03 -17.31 -3.41
N ALA A 276 -1.22 -15.99 -3.27
CA ALA A 276 -1.19 -15.30 -1.99
C ALA A 276 -2.13 -15.90 -0.92
N PRO A 277 -3.37 -16.35 -1.24
CA PRO A 277 -4.21 -17.01 -0.24
C PRO A 277 -3.56 -18.26 0.37
N THR A 278 -2.90 -19.08 -0.45
CA THR A 278 -2.21 -20.29 0.02
C THR A 278 -0.99 -19.97 0.87
N VAL A 279 -0.14 -19.04 0.39
CA VAL A 279 1.07 -18.64 1.12
C VAL A 279 0.72 -17.93 2.45
N LEU A 280 -0.36 -17.14 2.47
CA LEU A 280 -0.88 -16.54 3.69
C LEU A 280 -1.38 -17.62 4.68
N ALA A 281 -2.03 -18.67 4.18
CA ALA A 281 -2.46 -19.78 5.02
C ALA A 281 -1.27 -20.55 5.62
N PHE A 282 -0.18 -20.74 4.88
CA PHE A 282 1.08 -21.26 5.43
C PHE A 282 1.59 -20.35 6.56
N PHE A 283 1.68 -19.05 6.30
CA PHE A 283 2.20 -18.07 7.26
C PHE A 283 1.38 -17.99 8.56
N LEU A 284 0.04 -17.91 8.46
CA LEU A 284 -0.82 -17.85 9.64
C LEU A 284 -0.75 -19.14 10.45
N ASN A 285 -0.67 -20.31 9.79
CA ASN A 285 -0.41 -21.57 10.49
C ASN A 285 0.97 -21.58 11.16
N THR A 286 1.99 -20.94 10.57
CA THR A 286 3.32 -20.84 11.20
C THR A 286 3.25 -20.01 12.48
N ALA A 287 2.56 -18.87 12.45
CA ALA A 287 2.36 -18.04 13.63
C ALA A 287 1.56 -18.78 14.73
N ILE A 288 0.54 -19.55 14.35
CA ILE A 288 -0.23 -20.38 15.29
C ILE A 288 0.67 -21.46 15.90
N ASP A 289 1.40 -22.23 15.08
CA ASP A 289 2.29 -23.30 15.54
C ASP A 289 3.37 -22.76 16.50
N GLN A 290 3.95 -21.58 16.24
CA GLN A 290 4.92 -20.96 17.15
C GLN A 290 4.33 -20.74 18.56
N GLN A 291 3.07 -20.28 18.66
CA GLN A 291 2.44 -20.06 19.96
C GLN A 291 1.99 -21.38 20.60
N MET A 292 1.65 -22.40 19.81
CA MET A 292 1.39 -23.76 20.31
C MET A 292 2.66 -24.39 20.88
N ASP A 293 3.79 -24.25 20.18
CA ASP A 293 5.10 -24.73 20.63
C ASP A 293 5.55 -24.00 21.90
N ARG A 294 5.30 -22.69 21.99
CA ARG A 294 5.49 -21.91 23.22
C ARG A 294 4.62 -22.43 24.38
N PHE A 295 3.34 -22.70 24.13
CA PHE A 295 2.45 -23.26 25.14
C PHE A 295 2.99 -24.59 25.68
N ARG A 296 3.41 -25.50 24.77
CA ARG A 296 4.02 -26.79 25.13
C ARG A 296 5.27 -26.62 25.96
N ALA A 297 6.15 -25.68 25.60
CA ALA A 297 7.37 -25.39 26.34
C ALA A 297 7.09 -24.83 27.74
N ASP A 298 6.09 -23.95 27.86
CA ASP A 298 5.74 -23.30 29.14
C ASP A 298 4.98 -24.22 30.11
N HIS A 299 4.23 -25.21 29.59
CA HIS A 299 3.33 -26.07 30.38
C HIS A 299 3.73 -27.56 30.41
N ASP A 300 4.72 -27.97 29.60
CA ASP A 300 5.20 -29.34 29.46
C ASP A 300 4.10 -30.37 29.11
N ARG A 301 3.12 -29.96 28.28
CA ARG A 301 2.02 -30.80 27.80
C ARG A 301 1.37 -30.23 26.54
N GLU A 302 0.55 -31.05 25.87
CA GLU A 302 -0.35 -30.57 24.81
C GLU A 302 -1.47 -29.70 25.39
N PRO A 303 -1.89 -28.64 24.67
CA PRO A 303 -3.10 -27.89 25.00
C PRO A 303 -4.33 -28.76 24.75
N ASP A 304 -5.36 -28.63 25.60
CA ASP A 304 -6.68 -29.17 25.28
C ASP A 304 -7.35 -28.38 24.16
N ALA A 305 -8.54 -28.82 23.72
CA ALA A 305 -9.24 -28.17 22.60
C ALA A 305 -9.60 -26.70 22.86
N VAL A 306 -9.90 -26.33 24.11
CA VAL A 306 -10.27 -24.96 24.49
C VAL A 306 -9.02 -24.08 24.56
N GLU A 307 -7.93 -24.61 25.11
CA GLU A 307 -6.64 -23.94 25.17
C GLU A 307 -6.05 -23.72 23.77
N ALA A 308 -6.13 -24.73 22.91
CA ALA A 308 -5.68 -24.64 21.53
C ALA A 308 -6.43 -23.54 20.76
N GLU A 309 -7.76 -23.45 20.91
CA GLU A 309 -8.51 -22.38 20.26
C GLU A 309 -8.14 -20.99 20.80
N LYS A 310 -7.90 -20.86 22.12
CA LYS A 310 -7.43 -19.60 22.71
C LYS A 310 -6.07 -19.18 22.14
N VAL A 311 -5.13 -20.12 22.02
CA VAL A 311 -3.80 -19.88 21.42
C VAL A 311 -3.94 -19.49 19.95
N ARG A 312 -4.82 -20.16 19.20
CA ARG A 312 -5.13 -19.84 17.80
C ARG A 312 -5.68 -18.42 17.66
N CYS A 313 -6.69 -18.05 18.45
CA CYS A 313 -7.25 -16.70 18.47
C CYS A 313 -6.19 -15.65 18.83
N PHE A 314 -5.36 -15.93 19.84
CA PHE A 314 -4.28 -15.04 20.24
C PHE A 314 -3.30 -14.79 19.08
N ALA A 315 -2.86 -15.85 18.40
CA ALA A 315 -1.93 -15.73 17.28
C ALA A 315 -2.53 -14.90 16.14
N LEU A 316 -3.76 -15.19 15.73
CA LEU A 316 -4.46 -14.48 14.65
C LEU A 316 -4.70 -12.99 14.97
N GLN A 317 -4.98 -12.65 16.23
CA GLN A 317 -5.21 -11.26 16.63
C GLN A 317 -3.92 -10.43 16.77
N ASN A 318 -2.80 -11.08 17.09
CA ASN A 318 -1.54 -10.39 17.41
C ASN A 318 -0.49 -10.46 16.31
N VAL A 319 -0.63 -11.39 15.34
CA VAL A 319 0.28 -11.48 14.20
C VAL A 319 0.32 -10.16 13.43
N ARG A 320 1.54 -9.69 13.12
CA ARG A 320 1.77 -8.42 12.42
C ARG A 320 2.41 -8.67 11.07
N GLY A 321 1.85 -8.09 10.02
CA GLY A 321 2.45 -8.21 8.70
C GLY A 321 1.61 -7.68 7.55
N THR A 322 2.05 -8.00 6.35
CA THR A 322 1.42 -7.61 5.09
C THR A 322 1.58 -8.74 4.10
N VAL A 323 0.51 -9.09 3.39
CA VAL A 323 0.59 -9.83 2.14
C VAL A 323 0.30 -8.86 0.99
N GLN A 324 1.03 -8.95 -0.12
CA GLN A 324 0.83 -8.02 -1.23
C GLN A 324 -0.52 -8.24 -1.91
N ALA A 325 -0.74 -9.41 -2.50
CA ALA A 325 -2.05 -9.92 -2.91
C ALA A 325 -2.93 -8.95 -3.74
N ASP A 326 -2.33 -7.99 -4.44
CA ASP A 326 -3.08 -7.07 -5.31
C ASP A 326 -3.14 -7.67 -6.72
N ILE A 327 -4.30 -8.23 -7.05
CA ILE A 327 -4.59 -8.92 -8.31
C ILE A 327 -4.83 -7.93 -9.46
N LEU A 328 -5.37 -6.74 -9.17
CA LEU A 328 -5.68 -5.76 -10.22
C LEU A 328 -4.40 -5.28 -10.91
N LYS A 329 -3.32 -5.05 -10.16
CA LYS A 329 -2.02 -4.71 -10.75
C LYS A 329 -1.38 -5.86 -11.55
N GLU A 330 -1.76 -7.11 -11.30
CA GLU A 330 -1.18 -8.26 -12.00
C GLU A 330 -1.60 -8.27 -13.47
N ASP A 331 -2.87 -7.99 -13.73
CA ASP A 331 -3.38 -7.85 -15.09
C ASP A 331 -2.83 -6.58 -15.76
N GLN A 332 -2.71 -5.49 -15.01
CA GLN A 332 -2.31 -4.19 -15.55
C GLN A 332 -0.81 -4.09 -15.86
N GLY A 333 0.07 -4.56 -14.97
CA GLY A 333 1.52 -4.30 -15.05
C GLY A 333 2.44 -5.50 -14.80
N GLN A 334 2.17 -6.35 -13.80
CA GLN A 334 3.15 -7.36 -13.33
C GLN A 334 3.08 -8.72 -14.03
N ASN A 335 1.92 -9.08 -14.61
CA ASN A 335 1.69 -10.30 -15.38
C ASN A 335 1.89 -11.63 -14.63
N THR A 336 1.65 -11.69 -13.31
CA THR A 336 1.68 -12.95 -12.54
C THR A 336 0.31 -13.47 -12.12
N CYS A 337 -0.76 -13.08 -12.83
CA CYS A 337 -2.09 -13.67 -12.67
C CYS A 337 -2.07 -15.19 -12.96
N LEU A 338 -2.52 -15.98 -11.98
CA LEU A 338 -2.66 -17.44 -12.10
C LEU A 338 -4.10 -17.86 -12.40
N PHE A 339 -5.05 -17.34 -11.63
CA PHE A 339 -6.47 -17.62 -11.77
C PHE A 339 -7.17 -16.52 -12.56
N SER A 340 -8.43 -16.75 -12.95
CA SER A 340 -9.24 -15.66 -13.49
C SER A 340 -9.28 -14.47 -12.52
N THR A 341 -9.31 -13.24 -13.05
CA THR A 341 -9.32 -12.00 -12.24
C THR A 341 -10.52 -12.01 -11.27
N GLU A 342 -11.67 -12.48 -11.73
CA GLU A 342 -12.88 -12.57 -10.90
C GLU A 342 -12.70 -13.53 -9.72
N PHE A 343 -12.19 -14.74 -9.98
CA PHE A 343 -11.96 -15.73 -8.93
C PHE A 343 -10.92 -15.24 -7.92
N SER A 344 -9.88 -14.56 -8.39
CA SER A 344 -8.82 -14.00 -7.55
C SER A 344 -9.36 -12.90 -6.63
N ILE A 345 -10.18 -11.97 -7.14
CA ILE A 345 -10.82 -10.93 -6.32
C ILE A 345 -11.80 -11.55 -5.31
N LYS A 346 -12.51 -12.62 -5.69
CA LYS A 346 -13.35 -13.39 -4.76
C LYS A 346 -12.52 -13.95 -3.61
N MET A 347 -11.37 -14.58 -3.89
CA MET A 347 -10.47 -15.10 -2.86
C MET A 347 -9.92 -13.99 -1.96
N MET A 348 -9.63 -12.81 -2.50
CA MET A 348 -9.23 -11.65 -1.69
C MET A 348 -10.33 -11.21 -0.72
N GLY A 349 -11.59 -11.20 -1.16
CA GLY A 349 -12.72 -10.96 -0.27
C GLY A 349 -12.90 -12.07 0.78
N ASP A 350 -12.57 -13.32 0.47
CA ASP A 350 -12.64 -14.42 1.44
C ASP A 350 -11.58 -14.29 2.55
N ILE A 351 -10.37 -13.87 2.19
CA ILE A 351 -9.33 -13.51 3.17
C ILE A 351 -9.83 -12.40 4.08
N GLN A 352 -10.38 -11.33 3.49
CA GLN A 352 -10.87 -10.19 4.26
C GLN A 352 -12.03 -10.56 5.18
N GLN A 353 -12.98 -11.39 4.72
CA GLN A 353 -14.07 -11.89 5.57
C GLN A 353 -13.50 -12.71 6.74
N TYR A 354 -12.55 -13.62 6.46
CA TYR A 354 -11.91 -14.42 7.50
C TYR A 354 -11.20 -13.54 8.54
N PHE A 355 -10.55 -12.46 8.10
CA PHE A 355 -9.90 -11.49 8.98
C PHE A 355 -10.89 -10.78 9.90
N ILE A 356 -12.05 -10.39 9.38
CA ILE A 356 -13.13 -9.78 10.17
C ILE A 356 -13.64 -10.79 11.20
N ASP A 357 -14.02 -11.99 10.75
CA ASP A 357 -14.60 -13.04 11.60
C ASP A 357 -13.66 -13.46 12.75
N HIS A 358 -12.35 -13.44 12.52
CA HIS A 358 -11.33 -13.85 13.49
C HIS A 358 -10.59 -12.67 14.16
N SER A 359 -11.03 -11.42 13.91
CA SER A 359 -10.40 -10.21 14.46
C SER A 359 -8.89 -10.07 14.16
N VAL A 360 -8.47 -10.43 12.95
CA VAL A 360 -7.10 -10.22 12.45
C VAL A 360 -6.90 -8.74 12.11
N ARG A 361 -6.55 -7.94 13.12
CA ARG A 361 -6.52 -6.46 13.01
C ARG A 361 -5.14 -5.86 12.74
N ASN A 362 -4.09 -6.66 12.88
CA ASN A 362 -2.70 -6.23 12.81
C ASN A 362 -1.97 -6.69 11.53
N PHE A 363 -2.70 -7.36 10.63
CA PHE A 363 -2.20 -7.86 9.36
C PHE A 363 -2.93 -7.18 8.20
N TYR A 364 -2.18 -6.64 7.24
CA TYR A 364 -2.74 -6.05 6.02
C TYR A 364 -3.04 -7.17 5.01
N SER A 365 -4.31 -7.31 4.65
CA SER A 365 -4.81 -8.38 3.75
C SER A 365 -4.47 -8.12 2.29
N VAL A 366 -4.20 -6.86 1.92
CA VAL A 366 -3.77 -6.44 0.59
C VAL A 366 -2.87 -5.21 0.70
N SER A 367 -1.81 -5.21 -0.11
CA SER A 367 -0.95 -4.06 -0.36
C SER A 367 -1.15 -3.59 -1.80
N ILE A 368 -2.08 -2.65 -1.97
CA ILE A 368 -2.49 -2.07 -3.25
C ILE A 368 -1.30 -1.33 -3.85
N SER A 369 -0.79 -1.80 -4.99
CA SER A 369 0.57 -1.47 -5.41
C SER A 369 0.66 -0.86 -6.79
N GLY A 370 1.32 0.30 -6.83
CA GLY A 370 1.75 0.99 -8.05
C GLY A 370 3.19 0.72 -8.45
N TYR A 371 4.02 0.17 -7.56
CA TYR A 371 5.44 -0.08 -7.84
C TYR A 371 5.65 -0.77 -9.19
N HIS A 372 5.00 -1.92 -9.39
CA HIS A 372 5.13 -2.72 -10.61
C HIS A 372 4.53 -2.05 -11.83
N ILE A 373 3.50 -1.21 -11.66
CA ILE A 373 2.90 -0.41 -12.74
C ILE A 373 3.92 0.63 -13.24
N ALA A 374 4.64 1.28 -12.32
CA ALA A 374 5.71 2.23 -12.66
C ALA A 374 6.92 1.53 -13.29
N GLU A 375 7.38 0.43 -12.69
CA GLU A 375 8.52 -0.34 -13.21
C GLU A 375 8.26 -0.91 -14.61
N ALA A 376 7.00 -1.17 -14.97
CA ALA A 376 6.60 -1.61 -16.31
C ALA A 376 6.63 -0.50 -17.37
N GLY A 377 6.54 0.78 -16.98
CA GLY A 377 6.23 1.81 -17.97
C GLY A 377 5.75 3.12 -17.44
N ALA A 378 4.89 3.07 -16.42
CA ALA A 378 4.04 4.19 -16.09
C ALA A 378 4.81 5.37 -15.50
N ASN A 379 4.41 6.57 -15.91
CA ASN A 379 4.83 7.80 -15.24
C ASN A 379 4.18 7.91 -13.83
N PRO A 380 4.62 8.86 -12.99
CA PRO A 380 4.14 8.98 -11.60
C PRO A 380 2.64 9.20 -11.48
N ILE A 381 2.04 9.97 -12.40
CA ILE A 381 0.60 10.29 -12.39
C ILE A 381 -0.20 9.04 -12.68
N THR A 382 0.17 8.31 -13.74
CA THR A 382 -0.49 7.06 -14.14
C THR A 382 -0.32 6.00 -13.05
N GLN A 383 0.87 5.86 -12.47
CA GLN A 383 1.08 4.99 -11.33
C GLN A 383 0.10 5.32 -10.20
N LEU A 384 0.06 6.57 -9.75
CA LEU A 384 -0.74 6.98 -8.60
C LEU A 384 -2.24 6.77 -8.87
N ALA A 385 -2.72 7.19 -10.03
CA ALA A 385 -4.11 7.06 -10.41
C ALA A 385 -4.56 5.60 -10.52
N LEU A 386 -3.80 4.75 -11.21
CA LEU A 386 -4.15 3.33 -11.33
C LEU A 386 -4.16 2.65 -9.96
N THR A 387 -3.17 2.96 -9.11
CA THR A 387 -3.09 2.38 -7.76
C THR A 387 -4.27 2.77 -6.88
N LEU A 388 -4.61 4.06 -6.81
CA LEU A 388 -5.74 4.51 -6.00
C LEU A 388 -7.07 3.97 -6.55
N SER A 389 -7.22 3.92 -7.88
CA SER A 389 -8.42 3.37 -8.50
C SER A 389 -8.58 1.87 -8.20
N ASN A 390 -7.49 1.10 -8.19
CA ASN A 390 -7.49 -0.29 -7.75
C ASN A 390 -7.91 -0.40 -6.28
N GLY A 391 -7.38 0.48 -5.41
CA GLY A 391 -7.77 0.54 -4.00
C GLY A 391 -9.26 0.78 -3.79
N PHE A 392 -9.83 1.77 -4.47
CA PHE A 392 -11.28 2.02 -4.41
C PHE A 392 -12.10 0.88 -5.02
N THR A 393 -11.56 0.14 -5.98
CA THR A 393 -12.22 -1.06 -6.52
C THR A 393 -12.33 -2.16 -5.47
N TYR A 394 -11.30 -2.38 -4.64
CA TYR A 394 -11.41 -3.30 -3.50
C TYR A 394 -12.41 -2.80 -2.45
N VAL A 395 -12.48 -1.49 -2.20
CA VAL A 395 -13.49 -0.91 -1.30
C VAL A 395 -14.90 -1.23 -1.79
N GLU A 396 -15.20 -0.96 -3.07
CA GLU A 396 -16.50 -1.28 -3.65
C GLU A 396 -16.78 -2.79 -3.66
N ALA A 397 -15.77 -3.62 -3.97
CA ALA A 397 -15.92 -5.08 -3.98
C ALA A 397 -16.25 -5.66 -2.59
N TYR A 398 -15.62 -5.15 -1.53
CA TYR A 398 -15.88 -5.60 -0.17
C TYR A 398 -17.22 -5.09 0.36
N ARG A 399 -17.59 -3.85 0.02
CA ARG A 399 -18.93 -3.31 0.34
C ARG A 399 -20.04 -4.08 -0.36
N ALA A 400 -19.85 -4.48 -1.61
CA ALA A 400 -20.81 -5.29 -2.35
C ALA A 400 -21.04 -6.67 -1.70
N ARG A 401 -20.08 -7.15 -0.91
CA ARG A 401 -20.19 -8.36 -0.07
C ARG A 401 -20.84 -8.11 1.30
N GLY A 402 -21.25 -6.88 1.61
CA GLY A 402 -21.87 -6.51 2.88
C GLY A 402 -20.90 -6.21 4.02
N MET A 403 -19.60 -6.05 3.74
CA MET A 403 -18.62 -5.66 4.77
C MET A 403 -18.70 -4.16 5.05
N SER A 404 -18.65 -3.76 6.33
CA SER A 404 -18.52 -2.35 6.69
C SER A 404 -17.14 -1.84 6.30
N VAL A 405 -17.06 -0.61 5.78
CA VAL A 405 -15.80 0.03 5.37
C VAL A 405 -14.81 0.08 6.53
N ASP A 406 -15.30 0.35 7.75
CA ASP A 406 -14.45 0.44 8.94
C ASP A 406 -13.87 -0.89 9.43
N ASP A 407 -14.41 -2.02 8.96
CA ASP A 407 -13.92 -3.35 9.33
C ASP A 407 -12.70 -3.78 8.51
N PHE A 408 -12.49 -3.19 7.31
CA PHE A 408 -11.41 -3.59 6.40
C PHE A 408 -10.50 -2.45 5.95
N ALA A 409 -10.94 -1.20 5.90
CA ALA A 409 -10.14 -0.11 5.33
C ALA A 409 -8.81 0.10 6.06
N ALA A 410 -8.81 -0.10 7.39
CA ALA A 410 -7.60 -0.03 8.21
C ALA A 410 -6.58 -1.16 7.95
N ASN A 411 -7.01 -2.23 7.26
CA ASN A 411 -6.22 -3.38 6.83
C ASN A 411 -5.78 -3.27 5.36
N LEU A 412 -6.10 -2.17 4.68
CA LEU A 412 -5.53 -1.84 3.38
C LEU A 412 -4.18 -1.13 3.58
N SER A 413 -3.16 -1.60 2.86
CA SER A 413 -1.87 -0.91 2.73
C SER A 413 -1.67 -0.51 1.28
N PHE A 414 -0.82 0.49 1.05
CA PHE A 414 -0.42 0.93 -0.29
C PHE A 414 1.07 0.75 -0.52
N PHE A 415 1.47 0.65 -1.79
CA PHE A 415 2.88 0.48 -2.16
C PHE A 415 3.24 1.19 -3.47
N PHE A 416 4.07 2.24 -3.39
CA PHE A 416 4.48 3.06 -4.52
C PHE A 416 5.98 2.93 -4.85
N SER A 417 6.34 3.21 -6.10
CA SER A 417 7.71 3.47 -6.57
C SER A 417 8.03 4.96 -6.47
N ASN A 418 9.27 5.30 -6.10
CA ASN A 418 9.83 6.65 -6.22
C ASN A 418 10.95 6.67 -7.26
N GLY A 419 10.78 7.43 -8.33
CA GLY A 419 11.78 7.68 -9.37
C GLY A 419 12.33 9.11 -9.34
N MET A 420 12.75 9.61 -10.50
CA MET A 420 13.46 10.88 -10.63
C MET A 420 12.58 12.06 -11.10
N ASP A 421 11.38 11.78 -11.62
CA ASP A 421 10.40 12.80 -12.03
C ASP A 421 9.91 13.64 -10.85
N PRO A 422 9.57 14.92 -11.07
CA PRO A 422 9.22 15.85 -9.99
C PRO A 422 8.02 15.38 -9.16
N GLU A 423 7.00 14.78 -9.80
CA GLU A 423 5.75 14.34 -9.17
C GLU A 423 5.96 13.31 -8.06
N TYR A 424 7.07 12.56 -8.08
CA TYR A 424 7.43 11.63 -6.99
C TYR A 424 7.63 12.35 -5.65
N THR A 425 7.92 13.65 -5.67
CA THR A 425 8.07 14.47 -4.46
C THR A 425 6.76 14.63 -3.69
N VAL A 426 5.61 14.49 -4.37
CA VAL A 426 4.28 14.73 -3.80
C VAL A 426 3.34 13.52 -3.89
N ILE A 427 3.82 12.37 -4.38
CA ILE A 427 2.98 11.20 -4.65
C ILE A 427 2.25 10.69 -3.38
N GLY A 428 2.92 10.70 -2.23
CA GLY A 428 2.38 10.21 -0.98
C GLY A 428 1.37 11.17 -0.35
N ARG A 429 1.67 12.48 -0.34
CA ARG A 429 0.74 13.50 0.16
C ARG A 429 -0.53 13.61 -0.66
N VAL A 430 -0.44 13.51 -2.00
CA VAL A 430 -1.63 13.48 -2.87
C VAL A 430 -2.44 12.22 -2.61
N ALA A 431 -1.79 11.05 -2.50
CA ALA A 431 -2.47 9.79 -2.16
C ALA A 431 -3.26 9.90 -0.85
N ARG A 432 -2.63 10.45 0.20
CA ARG A 432 -3.26 10.64 1.52
C ARG A 432 -4.48 11.56 1.44
N ARG A 433 -4.36 12.71 0.76
CA ARG A 433 -5.45 13.70 0.68
C ARG A 433 -6.66 13.14 -0.08
N ILE A 434 -6.45 12.56 -1.26
CA ILE A 434 -7.53 11.94 -2.05
C ILE A 434 -8.21 10.85 -1.24
N TRP A 435 -7.44 9.95 -0.62
CA TRP A 435 -7.99 8.86 0.18
C TRP A 435 -8.77 9.37 1.41
N ALA A 436 -8.21 10.28 2.18
CA ALA A 436 -8.85 10.80 3.39
C ALA A 436 -10.20 11.47 3.08
N VAL A 437 -10.22 12.35 2.07
CA VAL A 437 -11.43 13.04 1.64
C VAL A 437 -12.46 12.04 1.10
N ALA A 438 -12.07 11.12 0.22
CA ALA A 438 -12.98 10.11 -0.31
C ALA A 438 -13.56 9.22 0.79
N MET A 439 -12.73 8.72 1.70
CA MET A 439 -13.16 7.84 2.80
C MET A 439 -14.08 8.57 3.78
N GLY A 440 -13.81 9.83 4.09
CA GLY A 440 -14.67 10.63 4.97
C GLY A 440 -16.00 11.02 4.32
N GLU A 441 -15.95 11.58 3.11
CA GLU A 441 -17.11 12.23 2.48
C GLU A 441 -17.95 11.28 1.61
N CYS A 442 -17.31 10.38 0.83
CA CYS A 442 -18.05 9.42 -0.01
C CYS A 442 -18.52 8.21 0.80
N TYR A 443 -17.66 7.70 1.69
CA TYR A 443 -17.88 6.42 2.35
C TYR A 443 -18.32 6.56 3.83
N GLY A 444 -18.28 7.76 4.40
CA GLY A 444 -18.67 7.99 5.80
C GLY A 444 -17.80 7.22 6.81
N ALA A 445 -16.55 6.91 6.44
CA ALA A 445 -15.68 6.06 7.22
C ALA A 445 -15.05 6.79 8.41
N SER A 446 -14.70 6.05 9.45
CA SER A 446 -14.05 6.57 10.65
C SER A 446 -12.66 7.18 10.37
N GLU A 447 -12.17 7.98 11.32
CA GLU A 447 -10.83 8.59 11.30
C GLU A 447 -9.71 7.56 10.99
N ARG A 448 -9.84 6.33 11.51
CA ARG A 448 -8.84 5.27 11.30
C ARG A 448 -8.79 4.83 9.84
N SER A 449 -9.94 4.77 9.16
CA SER A 449 -10.10 4.33 7.78
C SER A 449 -9.65 5.39 6.77
N GLN A 450 -9.67 6.67 7.17
CA GLN A 450 -9.19 7.80 6.38
C GLN A 450 -7.65 7.89 6.30
N LYS A 451 -6.92 7.13 7.13
CA LYS A 451 -5.45 7.16 7.22
C LYS A 451 -4.80 6.18 6.25
N LEU A 452 -4.52 6.65 5.03
CA LEU A 452 -3.75 5.88 4.03
C LEU A 452 -2.30 5.70 4.49
N LYS A 453 -1.90 4.44 4.70
CA LYS A 453 -0.51 4.07 5.01
C LYS A 453 0.12 3.44 3.80
N TYR A 454 1.37 3.78 3.52
CA TYR A 454 2.06 3.25 2.36
C TYR A 454 3.53 2.91 2.60
N HIS A 455 3.99 1.96 1.81
CA HIS A 455 5.39 1.66 1.57
C HIS A 455 5.87 2.40 0.32
N ILE A 456 7.12 2.89 0.34
CA ILE A 456 7.83 3.32 -0.87
C ILE A 456 9.03 2.41 -1.10
N GLN A 457 9.27 2.08 -2.35
CA GLN A 457 10.52 1.51 -2.83
C GLN A 457 11.12 2.47 -3.87
N THR A 458 12.43 2.68 -3.82
CA THR A 458 13.16 3.40 -4.86
C THR A 458 13.02 2.68 -6.21
N SER A 459 13.01 3.39 -7.34
CA SER A 459 12.74 2.79 -8.64
C SER A 459 13.90 1.91 -9.12
N GLY A 460 13.62 0.64 -9.41
CA GLY A 460 14.59 -0.28 -10.02
C GLY A 460 14.95 0.13 -11.45
N ARG A 461 13.97 0.62 -12.22
CA ARG A 461 14.11 1.07 -13.61
C ARG A 461 15.04 2.28 -13.77
N SER A 462 15.15 3.09 -12.72
CA SER A 462 16.07 4.22 -12.68
C SER A 462 17.53 3.80 -12.49
N LEU A 463 17.79 2.54 -12.13
CA LEU A 463 19.12 2.00 -11.90
C LEU A 463 19.63 1.30 -13.16
N HIS A 464 20.92 1.46 -13.45
CA HIS A 464 21.49 1.03 -14.73
C HIS A 464 22.66 0.07 -14.53
N ALA A 465 22.88 -0.81 -15.51
CA ALA A 465 23.99 -1.77 -15.50
C ALA A 465 25.32 -1.09 -15.83
N GLN A 466 25.29 0.02 -16.57
CA GLN A 466 26.42 0.91 -16.77
C GLN A 466 26.63 1.78 -15.53
N GLU A 467 27.89 1.97 -15.12
CA GLU A 467 28.26 2.84 -14.00
C GLU A 467 27.42 2.58 -12.74
N ILE A 468 27.36 1.33 -12.29
CA ILE A 468 26.53 0.89 -11.15
C ILE A 468 26.79 1.66 -9.86
N SER A 469 27.93 2.37 -9.73
CA SER A 469 28.22 3.23 -8.59
C SER A 469 27.30 4.45 -8.53
N PHE A 470 26.83 4.96 -9.68
CA PHE A 470 25.92 6.11 -9.76
C PHE A 470 24.51 5.78 -9.26
N ASN A 471 24.17 4.49 -9.18
CA ASN A 471 22.87 4.04 -8.67
C ASN A 471 22.67 4.43 -7.20
N ASP A 472 23.70 4.43 -6.35
CA ASP A 472 23.58 4.90 -4.96
C ASP A 472 23.15 6.36 -4.87
N ILE A 473 23.59 7.20 -5.81
CA ILE A 473 23.24 8.63 -5.85
C ILE A 473 21.75 8.77 -6.16
N ARG A 474 21.25 8.05 -7.17
CA ARG A 474 19.83 8.03 -7.55
C ARG A 474 18.96 7.54 -6.40
N THR A 475 19.32 6.39 -5.81
CA THR A 475 18.63 5.80 -4.66
C THR A 475 18.61 6.75 -3.46
N THR A 476 19.68 7.50 -3.22
CA THR A 476 19.75 8.50 -2.13
C THR A 476 18.74 9.62 -2.32
N LEU A 477 18.63 10.17 -3.53
CA LEU A 477 17.68 11.24 -3.84
C LEU A 477 16.22 10.76 -3.71
N GLN A 478 15.93 9.56 -4.23
CA GLN A 478 14.60 8.94 -4.15
C GLN A 478 14.20 8.63 -2.70
N ALA A 479 15.14 8.14 -1.89
CA ALA A 479 14.94 7.89 -0.46
C ALA A 479 14.70 9.20 0.31
N LEU A 480 15.40 10.28 -0.04
CA LEU A 480 15.27 11.57 0.63
C LEU A 480 13.85 12.12 0.50
N ILE A 481 13.31 12.18 -0.72
CA ILE A 481 11.95 12.67 -0.95
C ILE A 481 10.89 11.75 -0.31
N ALA A 482 11.13 10.44 -0.23
CA ALA A 482 10.25 9.52 0.47
C ALA A 482 10.19 9.78 1.98
N VAL A 483 11.33 10.13 2.60
CA VAL A 483 11.42 10.47 4.02
C VAL A 483 10.80 11.85 4.31
N TYR A 484 11.04 12.83 3.43
CA TYR A 484 10.46 14.17 3.53
C TYR A 484 8.94 14.14 3.41
N ASP A 485 8.39 13.32 2.52
CA ASP A 485 6.94 13.14 2.37
C ASP A 485 6.33 12.16 3.38
N ASN A 486 7.07 11.86 4.46
CA ASN A 486 6.60 11.13 5.63
C ASN A 486 6.05 9.71 5.32
N CYS A 487 6.77 8.93 4.52
CA CYS A 487 6.41 7.53 4.24
C CYS A 487 6.39 6.65 5.51
N ASN A 488 5.56 5.60 5.52
CA ASN A 488 5.44 4.69 6.67
C ASN A 488 6.44 3.53 6.65
N SER A 489 6.96 3.19 5.48
CA SER A 489 7.99 2.17 5.31
C SER A 489 8.79 2.45 4.04
N LEU A 490 10.10 2.22 4.05
CA LEU A 490 10.99 2.50 2.92
C LEU A 490 11.91 1.32 2.60
N HIS A 491 11.98 0.98 1.31
CA HIS A 491 13.00 0.10 0.74
C HIS A 491 13.93 0.92 -0.16
N THR A 492 15.23 0.69 0.00
CA THR A 492 16.28 1.26 -0.84
C THR A 492 16.90 0.14 -1.64
N ASN A 493 16.86 0.28 -2.96
CA ASN A 493 17.49 -0.68 -3.88
C ASN A 493 19.00 -0.61 -3.76
N ALA A 494 19.65 -1.73 -4.06
CA ALA A 494 21.08 -1.83 -4.00
C ALA A 494 21.71 -1.35 -5.32
N ASN A 495 23.00 -1.03 -5.31
CA ASN A 495 23.62 -0.37 -6.46
C ASN A 495 23.79 -1.33 -7.66
N ASP A 496 23.80 -2.64 -7.41
CA ASP A 496 23.89 -3.76 -8.35
C ASP A 496 22.52 -4.30 -8.83
N GLU A 497 21.42 -3.60 -8.51
CA GLU A 497 20.03 -4.00 -8.84
C GLU A 497 19.84 -4.40 -10.31
N ALA A 498 20.47 -3.67 -11.25
CA ALA A 498 20.33 -3.91 -12.68
C ALA A 498 21.02 -5.21 -13.17
N ILE A 499 21.81 -5.87 -12.31
CA ILE A 499 22.62 -7.04 -12.66
C ILE A 499 22.18 -8.28 -11.88
N THR A 500 22.02 -8.19 -10.56
CA THR A 500 21.80 -9.38 -9.71
C THR A 500 21.08 -9.03 -8.42
N THR A 501 20.67 -10.06 -7.68
CA THR A 501 20.12 -9.90 -6.33
C THR A 501 21.21 -9.35 -5.40
N PRO A 502 20.91 -8.42 -4.48
CA PRO A 502 21.93 -7.72 -3.72
C PRO A 502 22.86 -8.62 -2.88
N SER A 503 24.17 -8.48 -3.12
CA SER A 503 25.22 -9.06 -2.26
C SER A 503 25.18 -8.48 -0.83
N GLU A 504 25.84 -9.12 0.14
CA GLU A 504 25.92 -8.56 1.51
C GLU A 504 26.53 -7.15 1.54
N GLY A 505 27.57 -6.91 0.72
CA GLY A 505 28.20 -5.60 0.60
C GLY A 505 27.26 -4.54 0.02
N SER A 506 26.50 -4.91 -1.03
CA SER A 506 25.56 -4.00 -1.70
C SER A 506 24.35 -3.66 -0.83
N VAL A 507 23.78 -4.65 -0.12
CA VAL A 507 22.68 -4.40 0.83
C VAL A 507 23.10 -3.47 1.95
N ARG A 508 24.34 -3.58 2.47
CA ARG A 508 24.84 -2.67 3.50
C ARG A 508 24.88 -1.22 3.02
N ARG A 509 25.26 -0.97 1.77
CA ARG A 509 25.23 0.38 1.17
C ARG A 509 23.80 0.90 1.05
N ALA A 510 22.89 0.08 0.53
CA ALA A 510 21.48 0.43 0.42
C ALA A 510 20.85 0.76 1.78
N LEU A 511 21.16 0.00 2.82
CA LEU A 511 20.71 0.25 4.18
C LEU A 511 21.32 1.53 4.76
N ALA A 512 22.61 1.78 4.50
CA ALA A 512 23.31 2.97 4.97
C ALA A 512 22.67 4.27 4.45
N ILE A 513 22.11 4.29 3.24
CA ILE A 513 21.37 5.44 2.71
C ILE A 513 20.26 5.88 3.69
N GLN A 514 19.42 4.94 4.13
CA GLN A 514 18.34 5.25 5.08
C GLN A 514 18.88 5.67 6.45
N MET A 515 19.95 5.03 6.92
CA MET A 515 20.58 5.37 8.20
C MET A 515 21.16 6.78 8.18
N ILE A 516 21.87 7.18 7.11
CA ILE A 516 22.44 8.51 6.96
C ILE A 516 21.31 9.55 6.92
N ILE A 517 20.26 9.33 6.13
CA ILE A 517 19.12 10.26 6.06
C ILE A 517 18.43 10.41 7.42
N ASN A 518 18.14 9.30 8.11
CA ASN A 518 17.39 9.37 9.37
C ASN A 518 18.25 9.86 10.56
N ARG A 519 19.55 9.53 10.58
CA ARG A 519 20.42 9.77 11.74
C ARG A 519 21.32 10.99 11.56
N GLU A 520 21.91 11.20 10.40
CA GLU A 520 22.93 12.25 10.17
C GLU A 520 22.36 13.49 9.47
N TRP A 521 21.47 13.31 8.49
CA TRP A 521 20.96 14.42 7.68
C TRP A 521 20.10 15.39 8.52
N GLY A 522 20.58 16.65 8.63
CA GLY A 522 20.05 17.63 9.58
C GLY A 522 18.59 18.05 9.31
N LEU A 523 18.19 18.21 8.05
CA LEU A 523 16.84 18.67 7.73
C LEU A 523 15.77 17.58 8.00
N ALA A 524 16.13 16.30 7.95
CA ALA A 524 15.22 15.19 8.28
C ALA A 524 14.88 15.11 9.78
N LYS A 525 15.49 15.96 10.63
CA LYS A 525 15.04 16.16 12.02
C LYS A 525 13.74 16.95 12.11
N SER A 526 13.39 17.70 11.05
CA SER A 526 12.05 18.21 10.83
C SER A 526 11.24 17.17 10.04
N GLU A 527 9.99 16.97 10.42
CA GLU A 527 9.09 15.92 9.92
C GLU A 527 8.05 16.45 8.94
N ASN A 528 7.98 17.76 8.74
CA ASN A 528 7.16 18.40 7.73
C ASN A 528 7.92 19.43 6.85
N PRO A 529 9.16 19.15 6.39
CA PRO A 529 9.96 20.11 5.63
C PRO A 529 9.34 20.48 4.27
N ASN A 530 8.39 19.68 3.78
CA ASN A 530 7.68 19.92 2.53
C ASN A 530 6.58 20.99 2.63
N GLN A 531 6.07 21.30 3.83
CA GLN A 531 4.94 22.23 3.99
C GLN A 531 5.39 23.68 3.86
N GLY A 532 4.59 24.51 3.18
CA GLY A 532 4.90 25.93 2.94
C GLY A 532 5.81 26.19 1.73
N SER A 533 6.27 25.15 1.03
CA SER A 533 7.06 25.29 -0.19
C SER A 533 6.14 25.47 -1.40
N PHE A 534 6.25 26.61 -2.09
CA PHE A 534 5.36 26.97 -3.19
C PHE A 534 5.29 25.89 -4.29
N ILE A 535 6.45 25.35 -4.70
CA ILE A 535 6.48 24.30 -5.73
C ILE A 535 5.86 22.99 -5.25
N ILE A 536 5.96 22.68 -3.95
CA ILE A 536 5.35 21.47 -3.41
C ILE A 536 3.83 21.61 -3.38
N GLU A 537 3.31 22.76 -2.98
CA GLU A 537 1.88 23.05 -2.95
C GLU A 537 1.30 23.02 -4.38
N GLU A 538 1.93 23.72 -5.32
CA GLU A 538 1.52 23.73 -6.73
C GLU A 538 1.56 22.32 -7.34
N LEU A 539 2.65 21.58 -7.13
CA LEU A 539 2.78 20.23 -7.68
C LEU A 539 1.78 19.26 -7.03
N THR A 540 1.49 19.40 -5.74
CA THR A 540 0.45 18.62 -5.06
C THR A 540 -0.90 18.82 -5.74
N ASP A 541 -1.25 20.07 -6.04
CA ASP A 541 -2.52 20.41 -6.68
C ASP A 541 -2.60 19.95 -8.14
N LEU A 542 -1.51 20.09 -8.90
CA LEU A 542 -1.43 19.64 -10.28
C LEU A 542 -1.55 18.11 -10.38
N VAL A 543 -0.82 17.38 -9.54
CA VAL A 543 -0.83 15.91 -9.52
C VAL A 543 -2.18 15.39 -9.03
N GLU A 544 -2.79 16.03 -8.02
CA GLU A 544 -4.14 15.68 -7.55
C GLU A 544 -5.16 15.78 -8.69
N GLU A 545 -5.28 16.93 -9.36
CA GLU A 545 -6.26 17.09 -10.45
C GLU A 545 -5.96 16.15 -11.62
N ALA A 546 -4.69 15.90 -11.95
CA ALA A 546 -4.32 14.96 -13.00
C ALA A 546 -4.79 13.53 -12.68
N VAL A 547 -4.72 13.11 -11.42
CA VAL A 547 -5.26 11.84 -10.93
C VAL A 547 -6.79 11.81 -11.00
N LEU A 548 -7.48 12.88 -10.61
CA LEU A 548 -8.94 12.94 -10.67
C LEU A 548 -9.48 12.89 -12.10
N LEU A 549 -8.78 13.51 -13.06
CA LEU A 549 -9.09 13.38 -14.49
C LEU A 549 -8.89 11.94 -14.98
N GLU A 550 -7.93 11.21 -14.41
CA GLU A 550 -7.74 9.81 -14.74
C GLU A 550 -8.85 8.92 -14.20
N PHE A 551 -9.32 9.18 -12.98
CA PHE A 551 -10.50 8.54 -12.41
C PHE A 551 -11.74 8.73 -13.29
N ASP A 552 -11.94 9.91 -13.86
CA ASP A 552 -13.03 10.18 -14.79
C ASP A 552 -12.90 9.35 -16.07
N ARG A 553 -11.71 9.30 -16.67
CA ARG A 553 -11.44 8.46 -17.86
C ARG A 553 -11.67 6.97 -17.60
N ILE A 554 -11.29 6.47 -16.43
CA ILE A 554 -11.52 5.06 -16.05
C ILE A 554 -13.02 4.82 -15.82
N SER A 555 -13.73 5.75 -15.19
CA SER A 555 -15.19 5.65 -14.98
C SER A 555 -15.98 5.56 -16.28
N GLU A 556 -15.61 6.36 -17.29
CA GLU A 556 -16.23 6.34 -18.62
C GLU A 556 -16.09 4.98 -19.33
N ARG A 557 -15.14 4.15 -18.89
CA ARG A 557 -14.87 2.80 -19.39
C ARG A 557 -15.49 1.70 -18.51
N GLY A 558 -16.39 2.05 -17.59
CA GLY A 558 -17.04 1.09 -16.69
C GLY A 558 -16.22 0.76 -15.43
N GLY A 559 -15.42 1.72 -14.97
CA GLY A 559 -14.55 1.54 -13.80
C GLY A 559 -13.31 0.72 -14.13
N VAL A 560 -12.55 0.31 -13.09
CA VAL A 560 -11.28 -0.40 -13.29
C VAL A 560 -11.45 -1.69 -14.07
N LEU A 561 -12.47 -2.49 -13.74
CA LEU A 561 -12.71 -3.78 -14.39
C LEU A 561 -13.10 -3.62 -15.86
N GLY A 562 -14.00 -2.69 -16.20
CA GLY A 562 -14.36 -2.41 -17.59
C GLY A 562 -13.18 -1.83 -18.40
N ALA A 563 -12.36 -0.98 -17.78
CA ALA A 563 -11.14 -0.49 -18.39
C ALA A 563 -10.13 -1.64 -18.66
N MET A 564 -10.03 -2.63 -17.77
CA MET A 564 -9.18 -3.81 -17.95
C MET A 564 -9.67 -4.72 -19.09
N GLU A 565 -10.99 -4.87 -19.28
CA GLU A 565 -11.55 -5.62 -20.41
C GLU A 565 -11.13 -5.04 -21.77
N THR A 566 -10.97 -3.72 -21.85
CA THR A 566 -10.50 -3.03 -23.07
C THR A 566 -8.97 -2.88 -23.13
N GLY A 567 -8.24 -3.35 -22.12
CA GLY A 567 -6.79 -3.23 -22.03
C GLY A 567 -6.29 -1.79 -21.84
N TYR A 568 -7.13 -0.87 -21.36
CA TYR A 568 -6.80 0.57 -21.27
C TYR A 568 -5.56 0.85 -20.43
N GLN A 569 -5.51 0.29 -19.21
CA GLN A 569 -4.38 0.50 -18.30
C GLN A 569 -3.08 -0.04 -18.93
N ARG A 570 -3.11 -1.27 -19.44
CA ARG A 570 -1.97 -1.92 -20.06
C ARG A 570 -1.46 -1.15 -21.27
N GLY A 571 -2.36 -0.72 -22.16
CA GLY A 571 -2.02 0.09 -23.33
C GLY A 571 -1.35 1.40 -22.94
N ARG A 572 -1.91 2.11 -21.95
CA ARG A 572 -1.33 3.36 -21.45
C ARG A 572 0.07 3.18 -20.85
N ILE A 573 0.27 2.14 -20.05
CA ILE A 573 1.58 1.80 -19.46
C ILE A 573 2.60 1.54 -20.59
N GLN A 574 2.21 0.81 -21.62
CA GLN A 574 3.07 0.51 -22.78
C GLN A 574 3.41 1.77 -23.57
N ASP A 575 2.45 2.65 -23.84
CA ASP A 575 2.67 3.92 -24.56
C ASP A 575 3.66 4.81 -23.81
N GLU A 576 3.49 4.95 -22.50
CA GLU A 576 4.39 5.73 -21.64
C GLU A 576 5.79 5.10 -21.56
N SER A 577 5.87 3.78 -21.48
CA SER A 577 7.12 3.03 -21.51
C SER A 577 7.89 3.27 -22.81
N MET A 578 7.20 3.15 -23.95
CA MET A 578 7.80 3.38 -25.27
C MET A 578 8.28 4.81 -25.41
N ARG A 579 7.53 5.80 -24.92
CA ARG A 579 7.96 7.21 -24.93
C ARG A 579 9.26 7.39 -24.15
N TYR A 580 9.34 6.84 -22.94
CA TYR A 580 10.55 6.91 -22.12
C TYR A 580 11.76 6.25 -22.81
N GLU A 581 11.60 5.03 -23.34
CA GLU A 581 12.73 4.34 -23.99
C GLU A 581 13.19 5.07 -25.26
N HIS A 582 12.28 5.65 -26.05
CA HIS A 582 12.67 6.49 -27.20
C HIS A 582 13.52 7.69 -26.76
N MET A 583 13.06 8.44 -25.74
CA MET A 583 13.78 9.61 -25.24
C MET A 583 15.13 9.25 -24.61
N LYS A 584 15.22 8.09 -23.97
CA LYS A 584 16.48 7.55 -23.43
C LYS A 584 17.44 7.16 -24.55
N HIS A 585 16.96 6.53 -25.62
CA HIS A 585 17.82 6.10 -26.74
C HIS A 585 18.26 7.25 -27.63
N ASP A 586 17.40 8.23 -27.89
CA ASP A 586 17.74 9.40 -28.72
C ASP A 586 18.53 10.49 -27.96
N GLY A 587 18.59 10.39 -26.62
CA GLY A 587 19.34 11.29 -25.75
C GLY A 587 18.59 12.55 -25.33
N SER A 588 17.33 12.74 -25.75
CA SER A 588 16.49 13.85 -25.31
C SER A 588 16.16 13.79 -23.81
N GLN A 589 16.12 12.59 -23.23
CA GLN A 589 16.16 12.38 -21.78
C GLN A 589 17.60 12.08 -21.35
N PRO A 590 18.30 12.99 -20.65
CA PRO A 590 19.67 12.76 -20.23
C PRO A 590 19.75 11.72 -19.12
N ILE A 591 20.54 10.66 -19.35
CA ILE A 591 20.84 9.60 -18.40
C ILE A 591 22.36 9.46 -18.24
N ILE A 592 22.85 9.97 -17.11
CA ILE A 592 24.28 10.02 -16.77
C ILE A 592 24.88 8.61 -16.66
N GLY A 593 25.96 8.36 -17.38
CA GLY A 593 26.62 7.04 -17.49
C GLY A 593 25.99 6.10 -18.52
N VAL A 594 24.92 6.51 -19.22
CA VAL A 594 24.24 5.69 -20.24
C VAL A 594 24.26 6.36 -21.61
N ASN A 595 23.62 7.52 -21.76
CA ASN A 595 23.57 8.27 -23.03
C ASN A 595 24.30 9.63 -22.95
N MET A 596 24.67 10.05 -21.75
CA MET A 596 25.38 11.29 -21.47
C MET A 596 26.44 11.00 -20.41
N PHE A 597 27.62 11.65 -20.49
CA PHE A 597 28.73 11.42 -19.57
C PHE A 597 29.10 9.92 -19.48
N VAL A 598 29.33 9.31 -20.65
CA VAL A 598 29.72 7.89 -20.77
C VAL A 598 31.24 7.79 -20.62
N ALA A 599 31.73 6.78 -19.89
CA ALA A 599 33.15 6.55 -19.69
C ALA A 599 33.89 6.30 -21.03
N GLU A 600 35.14 6.77 -21.12
CA GLU A 600 35.99 6.51 -22.29
C GLU A 600 36.64 5.12 -22.19
N GLY A 601 36.35 4.26 -23.17
CA GLY A 601 36.91 2.89 -23.30
C GLY A 601 35.93 1.78 -22.90
N ASP A 602 36.11 0.58 -23.48
CA ASP A 602 35.40 -0.65 -23.10
C ASP A 602 35.87 -1.08 -21.70
N ALA A 603 35.40 -0.38 -20.65
CA ALA A 603 35.55 -0.85 -19.28
C ALA A 603 34.73 -2.13 -19.16
N ALA A 604 35.41 -3.28 -19.21
CA ALA A 604 34.78 -4.56 -18.90
C ALA A 604 34.07 -4.41 -17.56
N PRO A 605 32.75 -4.72 -17.47
CA PRO A 605 32.02 -4.56 -16.23
C PRO A 605 32.75 -5.32 -15.13
N ALA A 606 32.94 -4.68 -13.97
CA ALA A 606 33.57 -5.31 -12.82
C ALA A 606 32.87 -6.65 -12.56
N ALA A 607 33.63 -7.71 -12.24
CA ALA A 607 33.06 -9.01 -11.95
C ALA A 607 32.13 -8.90 -10.73
N VAL A 608 30.82 -8.80 -10.98
CA VAL A 608 29.79 -8.77 -9.93
C VAL A 608 29.51 -10.21 -9.52
N GLU A 609 29.60 -10.48 -8.22
CA GLU A 609 29.22 -11.78 -7.67
C GLU A 609 27.72 -12.02 -7.89
N LEU A 610 27.38 -13.06 -8.63
CA LEU A 610 25.99 -13.41 -8.91
C LEU A 610 25.44 -14.31 -7.81
N THR A 611 24.31 -13.93 -7.24
CA THR A 611 23.61 -14.74 -6.23
C THR A 611 22.46 -15.52 -6.90
N ARG A 612 22.50 -16.86 -6.79
CA ARG A 612 21.53 -17.81 -7.38
C ARG A 612 21.30 -19.01 -6.46
N GLY A 613 20.24 -19.78 -6.70
CA GLY A 613 19.99 -21.06 -6.01
C GLY A 613 21.07 -22.10 -6.33
N THR A 614 21.65 -22.72 -5.29
CA THR A 614 22.68 -23.75 -5.46
C THR A 614 22.07 -25.11 -5.82
N GLU A 615 22.86 -26.02 -6.37
CA GLU A 615 22.39 -27.37 -6.71
C GLU A 615 21.88 -28.13 -5.47
N ASP A 616 22.59 -28.04 -4.36
CA ASP A 616 22.21 -28.68 -3.09
C ASP A 616 20.91 -28.10 -2.54
N GLU A 617 20.69 -26.78 -2.65
CA GLU A 617 19.44 -26.14 -2.25
C GLU A 617 18.26 -26.63 -3.09
N LYS A 618 18.44 -26.78 -4.41
CA LYS A 618 17.39 -27.26 -5.31
C LYS A 618 17.02 -28.71 -5.03
N GLN A 619 18.01 -29.58 -4.89
CA GLN A 619 17.79 -30.98 -4.53
C GLN A 619 17.18 -31.09 -3.13
N GLY A 620 17.64 -30.28 -2.18
CA GLY A 620 17.08 -30.19 -0.84
C GLY A 620 15.60 -29.79 -0.82
N GLN A 621 15.19 -28.83 -1.65
CA GLN A 621 13.78 -28.47 -1.83
C GLN A 621 12.93 -29.65 -2.35
N ILE A 622 13.41 -30.35 -3.38
CA ILE A 622 12.70 -31.47 -3.99
C ILE A 622 12.55 -32.63 -3.00
N CYS A 623 13.63 -33.01 -2.31
CA CYS A 623 13.58 -34.06 -1.31
C CYS A 623 12.59 -33.76 -0.18
N ARG A 624 12.54 -32.51 0.29
CA ARG A 624 11.60 -32.09 1.36
C ARG A 624 10.14 -32.09 0.87
N LEU A 625 9.91 -31.69 -0.38
CA LEU A 625 8.58 -31.78 -1.00
C LEU A 625 8.11 -33.24 -1.11
N GLU A 626 8.96 -34.14 -1.60
CA GLU A 626 8.63 -35.57 -1.72
C GLU A 626 8.32 -36.20 -0.36
N ALA A 627 9.11 -35.86 0.67
CA ALA A 627 8.86 -36.30 2.04
C ALA A 627 7.51 -35.79 2.58
N PHE A 628 7.19 -34.51 2.33
CA PHE A 628 5.91 -33.91 2.72
C PHE A 628 4.73 -34.60 2.03
N HIS A 629 4.84 -34.87 0.73
CA HIS A 629 3.81 -35.61 -0.02
C HIS A 629 3.62 -37.03 0.52
N ALA A 630 4.70 -37.76 0.79
CA ALA A 630 4.63 -39.11 1.35
C ALA A 630 3.96 -39.13 2.73
N GLN A 631 4.26 -38.15 3.59
CA GLN A 631 3.70 -38.04 4.93
C GLN A 631 2.17 -37.81 4.91
N HIS A 632 1.67 -37.03 3.95
CA HIS A 632 0.28 -36.58 3.92
C HIS A 632 -0.62 -37.29 2.90
N GLN A 633 -0.07 -38.23 2.13
CA GLN A 633 -0.74 -38.92 1.02
C GLN A 633 -2.15 -39.43 1.34
N ALA A 634 -2.38 -39.92 2.56
CA ALA A 634 -3.66 -40.50 2.98
C ALA A 634 -4.82 -39.47 3.09
N VAL A 635 -4.51 -38.19 3.33
CA VAL A 635 -5.52 -37.15 3.58
C VAL A 635 -5.61 -36.10 2.47
N THR A 636 -4.54 -35.92 1.68
CA THR A 636 -4.42 -34.85 0.67
C THR A 636 -5.62 -34.81 -0.29
N SER A 637 -6.02 -35.93 -0.88
CA SER A 637 -7.10 -35.96 -1.87
C SER A 637 -8.45 -35.52 -1.30
N ALA A 638 -8.77 -35.93 -0.07
CA ALA A 638 -10.01 -35.55 0.60
C ALA A 638 -10.04 -34.05 0.91
N VAL A 639 -8.93 -33.50 1.39
CA VAL A 639 -8.82 -32.07 1.74
C VAL A 639 -8.85 -31.18 0.50
N LEU A 640 -8.17 -31.55 -0.59
CA LEU A 640 -8.27 -30.82 -1.87
C LEU A 640 -9.72 -30.82 -2.40
N GLY A 641 -10.43 -31.95 -2.26
CA GLY A 641 -11.86 -32.02 -2.60
C GLY A 641 -12.74 -31.05 -1.80
N GLN A 642 -12.41 -30.80 -0.52
CA GLN A 642 -13.11 -29.81 0.31
C GLN A 642 -12.83 -28.38 -0.16
N VAL A 643 -11.58 -28.06 -0.51
CA VAL A 643 -11.21 -26.76 -1.09
C VAL A 643 -11.99 -26.51 -2.39
N GLN A 644 -12.06 -27.51 -3.27
CA GLN A 644 -12.81 -27.44 -4.51
C GLN A 644 -14.32 -27.28 -4.28
N SER A 645 -14.88 -28.04 -3.34
CA SER A 645 -16.30 -27.94 -2.97
C SER A 645 -16.63 -26.54 -2.44
N ALA A 646 -15.79 -25.98 -1.56
CA ALA A 646 -15.99 -24.63 -1.03
C ALA A 646 -15.98 -23.57 -2.14
N ALA A 647 -15.08 -23.72 -3.13
CA ALA A 647 -15.04 -22.82 -4.28
C ALA A 647 -16.32 -22.93 -5.15
N LEU A 648 -16.81 -24.14 -5.42
CA LEU A 648 -18.00 -24.39 -6.23
C LEU A 648 -19.30 -23.96 -5.53
N ASN A 649 -19.38 -24.11 -4.22
CA ASN A 649 -20.54 -23.76 -3.40
C ASN A 649 -20.57 -22.27 -3.00
N ASN A 650 -19.60 -21.48 -3.45
CA ASN A 650 -19.44 -20.07 -3.07
C ASN A 650 -19.27 -19.87 -1.54
N GLU A 651 -18.63 -20.83 -0.88
CA GLU A 651 -18.22 -20.74 0.52
C GLU A 651 -16.87 -20.00 0.63
N ASN A 652 -16.42 -19.72 1.87
CA ASN A 652 -15.13 -19.09 2.10
C ASN A 652 -13.99 -20.09 1.82
N VAL A 653 -13.26 -19.88 0.73
CA VAL A 653 -12.17 -20.78 0.30
C VAL A 653 -10.96 -20.65 1.22
N PHE A 654 -10.66 -19.45 1.71
CA PHE A 654 -9.50 -19.21 2.58
C PHE A 654 -9.61 -19.98 3.91
N ALA A 655 -10.83 -20.14 4.45
CA ALA A 655 -11.06 -20.99 5.63
C ALA A 655 -10.63 -22.46 5.39
N GLN A 656 -10.88 -23.01 4.19
CA GLN A 656 -10.41 -24.35 3.82
C GLN A 656 -8.91 -24.37 3.54
N LEU A 657 -8.34 -23.30 2.99
CA LEU A 657 -6.89 -23.18 2.80
C LEU A 657 -6.12 -23.22 4.13
N MET A 658 -6.68 -22.67 5.22
CA MET A 658 -6.09 -22.79 6.55
C MET A 658 -5.93 -24.24 7.02
N ILE A 659 -6.78 -25.15 6.54
CA ILE A 659 -6.70 -26.60 6.81
C ILE A 659 -5.75 -27.26 5.80
N ALA A 660 -5.96 -27.02 4.50
CA ALA A 660 -5.18 -27.60 3.41
C ALA A 660 -3.69 -27.28 3.50
N ALA A 661 -3.34 -26.09 3.99
CA ALA A 661 -1.98 -25.66 4.24
C ALA A 661 -1.16 -26.69 5.03
N ARG A 662 -1.77 -27.46 5.93
CA ARG A 662 -1.07 -28.42 6.79
C ARG A 662 -0.74 -29.76 6.11
N CYS A 663 -1.33 -30.07 4.96
CA CYS A 663 -1.22 -31.40 4.35
C CYS A 663 -1.18 -31.42 2.81
N CYS A 664 -1.19 -30.24 2.18
CA CYS A 664 -1.14 -30.07 0.74
C CYS A 664 -0.04 -29.07 0.40
N SER A 665 0.75 -29.36 -0.64
CA SER A 665 1.75 -28.42 -1.16
C SER A 665 1.09 -27.28 -1.95
N LEU A 666 1.88 -26.24 -2.24
CA LEU A 666 1.49 -25.08 -3.02
C LEU A 666 0.97 -25.49 -4.42
N GLY A 667 1.71 -26.37 -5.10
CA GLY A 667 1.34 -26.89 -6.42
C GLY A 667 0.05 -27.70 -6.37
N GLN A 668 -0.10 -28.60 -5.41
CA GLN A 668 -1.32 -29.40 -5.23
C GLN A 668 -2.57 -28.54 -5.04
N ILE A 669 -2.47 -27.50 -4.20
CA ILE A 669 -3.58 -26.56 -3.97
C ILE A 669 -3.88 -25.74 -5.23
N THR A 670 -2.85 -25.24 -5.91
CA THR A 670 -3.00 -24.43 -7.12
C THR A 670 -3.66 -25.22 -8.25
N ASP A 671 -3.22 -26.46 -8.47
CA ASP A 671 -3.80 -27.35 -9.49
C ASP A 671 -5.26 -27.70 -9.18
N ALA A 672 -5.58 -27.99 -7.92
CA ALA A 672 -6.97 -28.24 -7.51
C ALA A 672 -7.86 -27.01 -7.74
N LEU A 673 -7.36 -25.81 -7.47
CA LEU A 673 -8.07 -24.56 -7.73
C LEU A 673 -8.20 -24.24 -9.22
N PHE A 674 -7.27 -24.66 -10.07
CA PHE A 674 -7.41 -24.49 -11.53
C PHE A 674 -8.62 -25.23 -12.10
N GLU A 675 -8.99 -26.37 -11.54
CA GLU A 675 -10.15 -27.15 -11.99
C GLU A 675 -11.50 -26.46 -11.72
N VAL A 676 -11.56 -25.56 -10.72
CA VAL A 676 -12.82 -24.92 -10.25
C VAL A 676 -12.86 -23.40 -10.43
N GLY A 677 -11.73 -22.71 -10.28
CA GLY A 677 -11.61 -21.24 -10.37
C GLY A 677 -11.16 -20.74 -11.75
N GLY A 678 -10.75 -21.65 -12.63
CA GLY A 678 -10.26 -21.37 -13.96
C GLY A 678 -8.84 -20.78 -13.98
N ARG A 679 -8.12 -21.07 -15.07
CA ARG A 679 -6.79 -20.48 -15.32
C ARG A 679 -6.94 -19.08 -15.89
N TYR A 680 -6.03 -18.19 -15.53
CA TYR A 680 -5.93 -16.88 -16.14
C TYR A 680 -5.75 -17.01 -17.65
N ARG A 681 -6.57 -16.29 -18.41
CA ARG A 681 -6.41 -16.14 -19.84
C ARG A 681 -5.78 -14.78 -20.07
N ARG A 682 -4.62 -14.75 -20.73
CA ARG A 682 -4.01 -13.49 -21.14
C ARG A 682 -4.99 -12.77 -22.07
N ASN A 683 -5.47 -11.61 -21.61
CA ASN A 683 -6.24 -10.70 -22.45
C ASN A 683 -5.22 -9.93 -23.31
N MET A 684 -5.11 -10.39 -24.56
CA MET A 684 -4.34 -9.93 -25.74
C MET A 684 -3.72 -11.15 -26.44
#